data_AF-A0A8H4P5B1-F1
#
_entry.id   AF-A0A8H4P5B1-F1
#
_cell.length_a   1.000
_cell.length_b   1.000
_cell.length_c   1.000
_cell.angle_alpha   90.00
_cell.angle_beta   90.00
_cell.angle_gamma   90.00
#
_symmetry.space_group_name_H-M   'P 1'
#
loop_
_entity.id
_entity.type
_entity.pdbx_description
1 polymer ?
#
loop_
_entity_poly.entity_id
_entity_poly.type
_entity_poly.pdbx_seq_one_letter_code
_entity_poly.pdbx_strand_id
1 'polypeptide(L)'
;MRYYHLITLCGLSLASALNENPQIKADIRADTNRDGKVDLKGLSDATGKTKWTETSGAIFLPNIGDTDRRCSKKALSGPALSNEKLDDCNDASDNTQRGPQYLAPLKTVPIPAASKNAKGAITVPDATQRKFVRIFRKQGKDWVYVDRKHIFSQKELQAGLELGIDARDTRRPKIWDGRVTVQFDVTDGDAKSSDKVMLRVAPVLTHHHLQKVEQVLAVQGNKTDSPYLVGFNKDFGSVVKAAGIKKDLYLFNASDDIWAQDFVEPGYASMPGPKGAVSIRIMIRSPQDERVAGRQLFEYYRKAGVGAVQHLGGKRDEINSGGNIEAIPPYTYKGKSWPAGRVILGDHGKQKHHISAYLEAQESQNPLHLDTAWLAIGHVDEFIQFLPAKNKRGWVAVINDPRAAIKLLEETRKAGHGSLPAISRKNDTSPNPGQDCDTFACAIPVNTPTITQLLTDKKLMKLNERCAQRIDGNIRTLTKEVGLTDEDIIRIPALFKASDFAGGDDSRLQVGAFFPGVVNNLVLTGYKTCVAPNPWGPVVDGKDIIAETIKAKYAKIGTKISFIDDWNTHHNGGGEVHCGSNSIRDMSARWCIAAILIKPSTQVVKKPTRQLFDKSIIKDKAFSTITLASFFIWLGFLVPYILTPSFCLMGLDHPVSSDLAYYMLPVLNAAQAVGRILSAAIVDHKVLGAESILFSHLVISGILALCWIAVHNLGGFTVFLILYGFFSGAVTTLPAFIIPYLCPSMAVIGTRIGIVYGAAGFGALIGAPIAIAADEAYGGQKNRAFLGAQLWCGLAILFSSFLSVYPLWEARKRRKAIEAAGSKFAKHRQPHVSAAMDPLSIIASIAGIATAGTSLSKAIYHFISSTRGASREMVEIARSISDLSCILSELRRVLRESGELCSRRLLRRIKSAMKRISRIHDDIYKLMDNITSFQTLKWSFKRSEVQCKLTLIESHKTAIQLMLNILILAVATRKEVKSSNTEADSSDEQQKGKGKESELPLLRQQSENLIYGACHCLEDLSSNQESDINTCPGENGDDIDAGQNESNTQIQLWRPESGPDDTGQWLFDLVFNIDAQPDQSSDSQSPSNSREAVHPSFKSEALAIRTPTELRVVICKPGAGDSIIDELLIDWTKLSRYEIERTKPVPQQDETKDPESPPEEAQVLHFNDSSGRRYRFPFQLVNTWQR
;
A
#
# COMPACT_ATOMS: atom_id res chain seq x y z
N MET A 1 40.79 -34.77 43.19
CA MET A 1 39.61 -35.68 43.23
C MET A 1 38.43 -34.86 43.75
N ARG A 2 37.40 -34.46 43.01
CA ARG A 2 36.54 -35.26 42.12
C ARG A 2 36.04 -34.39 40.95
N TYR A 3 36.63 -34.62 39.79
CA TYR A 3 35.86 -34.78 38.55
C TYR A 3 34.81 -35.85 38.85
N TYR A 4 33.50 -35.55 38.77
CA TYR A 4 32.38 -36.47 38.44
C TYR A 4 30.97 -35.95 38.80
N HIS A 5 30.77 -34.80 39.46
CA HIS A 5 29.41 -34.38 39.91
C HIS A 5 28.80 -33.10 39.34
N LEU A 6 29.46 -32.37 38.43
CA LEU A 6 28.80 -31.29 37.68
C LEU A 6 28.00 -31.75 36.45
N ILE A 7 27.81 -33.07 36.29
CA ILE A 7 26.91 -33.69 35.30
C ILE A 7 25.53 -34.01 35.91
N THR A 8 25.30 -33.74 37.20
CA THR A 8 24.12 -34.27 37.92
C THR A 8 23.19 -33.23 38.55
N LEU A 9 23.14 -31.99 38.02
CA LEU A 9 22.12 -30.99 38.37
C LEU A 9 21.44 -30.36 37.14
N CYS A 10 21.50 -31.06 36.00
CA CYS A 10 20.44 -31.09 34.97
C CYS A 10 19.36 -32.15 35.28
N GLY A 11 19.35 -32.70 36.51
CA GLY A 11 18.55 -33.90 36.85
C GLY A 11 17.23 -33.69 37.57
N LEU A 12 16.84 -32.46 37.96
CA LEU A 12 15.66 -32.25 38.83
C LEU A 12 14.62 -31.24 38.34
N SER A 13 14.74 -30.71 37.12
CA SER A 13 13.59 -30.14 36.37
C SER A 13 13.08 -31.07 35.27
N LEU A 14 13.53 -32.33 35.26
CA LEU A 14 12.97 -33.41 34.44
C LEU A 14 11.99 -34.32 35.21
N ALA A 15 11.78 -34.08 36.51
CA ALA A 15 10.93 -34.93 37.35
C ALA A 15 9.53 -34.35 37.63
N SER A 16 9.23 -33.11 37.21
CA SER A 16 7.88 -32.52 37.31
C SER A 16 7.12 -32.52 35.97
N ALA A 17 7.69 -33.16 34.93
CA ALA A 17 7.02 -33.49 33.68
C ALA A 17 6.68 -35.00 33.57
N LEU A 18 6.81 -35.74 34.68
CA LEU A 18 6.42 -37.14 34.80
C LEU A 18 5.26 -37.27 35.79
N ASN A 19 4.16 -36.58 35.50
CA ASN A 19 2.84 -37.05 35.92
C ASN A 19 1.72 -36.50 35.03
N GLU A 20 1.97 -36.35 33.73
CA GLU A 20 0.90 -36.55 32.76
C GLU A 20 0.89 -38.05 32.43
N ASN A 21 -0.24 -38.69 32.62
CA ASN A 21 -0.50 -40.05 32.16
C ASN A 21 0.08 -40.20 30.73
N PRO A 22 0.95 -41.19 30.41
CA PRO A 22 1.60 -41.29 29.10
C PRO A 22 0.60 -41.77 28.06
N GLN A 23 -0.33 -40.89 27.69
CA GLN A 23 -1.44 -41.18 26.81
C GLN A 23 -1.31 -40.27 25.58
N ILE A 24 -0.83 -40.86 24.48
CA ILE A 24 -0.93 -40.38 23.09
C ILE A 24 -0.91 -38.86 22.85
N LYS A 25 0.27 -38.31 22.50
CA LYS A 25 0.42 -36.91 22.07
C LYS A 25 0.59 -36.82 20.55
N ALA A 26 -0.36 -36.19 19.86
CA ALA A 26 -0.21 -35.84 18.45
C ALA A 26 0.81 -34.71 18.30
N ASP A 27 1.76 -34.85 17.38
CA ASP A 27 2.73 -33.81 17.06
C ASP A 27 3.16 -33.91 15.59
N ILE A 28 2.78 -32.92 14.78
CA ILE A 28 3.15 -32.80 13.37
C ILE A 28 4.11 -31.60 13.16
N ARG A 29 5.15 -31.82 12.38
CA ARG A 29 6.24 -30.87 12.11
C ARG A 29 6.43 -30.65 10.62
N ALA A 30 6.87 -29.44 10.27
CA ALA A 30 7.28 -29.00 8.95
C ALA A 30 8.48 -28.05 9.10
N ASP A 31 9.21 -27.77 8.02
CA ASP A 31 10.35 -26.82 8.00
C ASP A 31 9.86 -25.36 8.16
N THR A 32 9.51 -24.97 9.39
CA THR A 32 8.93 -23.66 9.70
C THR A 32 9.98 -22.58 9.91
N ASN A 33 11.22 -22.95 10.22
CA ASN A 33 12.35 -22.02 10.31
C ASN A 33 13.04 -21.79 8.94
N ARG A 34 12.66 -22.57 7.91
CA ARG A 34 13.11 -22.47 6.51
C ARG A 34 14.60 -22.78 6.34
N ASP A 35 15.11 -23.72 7.13
CA ASP A 35 16.50 -24.19 7.06
C ASP A 35 16.70 -25.36 6.08
N GLY A 36 15.61 -25.88 5.50
CA GLY A 36 15.59 -26.99 4.56
C GLY A 36 15.46 -28.36 5.22
N LYS A 37 15.24 -28.45 6.54
CA LYS A 37 15.09 -29.69 7.30
C LYS A 37 13.88 -29.60 8.24
N VAL A 38 13.38 -30.76 8.66
CA VAL A 38 12.31 -30.86 9.66
C VAL A 38 12.92 -31.40 10.95
N ASP A 39 12.90 -30.58 12.00
CA ASP A 39 13.37 -30.95 13.33
C ASP A 39 12.27 -31.68 14.13
N LEU A 40 12.55 -32.95 14.46
CA LEU A 40 11.69 -33.78 15.31
C LEU A 40 12.16 -33.84 16.77
N LYS A 41 13.40 -33.42 17.06
CA LYS A 41 14.03 -33.60 18.39
C LYS A 41 14.05 -32.30 19.19
N GLY A 42 14.29 -31.17 18.53
CA GLY A 42 14.32 -29.85 19.15
C GLY A 42 13.00 -29.10 19.00
N LEU A 43 13.09 -27.78 19.21
CA LEU A 43 11.95 -26.86 19.22
C LEU A 43 11.89 -25.95 17.98
N SER A 44 12.86 -26.03 17.06
CA SER A 44 12.97 -25.07 15.95
C SER A 44 11.77 -25.12 15.01
N ASP A 45 11.19 -26.31 14.83
CA ASP A 45 9.96 -26.54 14.06
C ASP A 45 8.72 -26.78 14.93
N ALA A 46 8.87 -26.55 16.24
CA ALA A 46 7.79 -26.69 17.20
C ALA A 46 7.08 -25.38 17.49
N THR A 47 7.86 -24.33 17.70
CA THR A 47 7.35 -23.05 18.17
C THR A 47 6.72 -22.26 17.02
N GLY A 48 5.48 -21.79 17.21
CA GLY A 48 4.81 -20.92 16.25
C GLY A 48 4.30 -21.60 14.97
N LYS A 49 4.45 -22.92 14.84
CA LYS A 49 4.09 -23.71 13.64
C LYS A 49 2.64 -23.61 13.16
N THR A 50 1.73 -23.10 14.00
CA THR A 50 0.30 -22.90 13.67
C THR A 50 0.02 -21.57 12.96
N LYS A 51 1.03 -20.70 12.80
CA LYS A 51 0.91 -19.42 12.09
C LYS A 51 1.96 -19.33 10.99
N TRP A 52 1.58 -18.73 9.87
CA TRP A 52 2.50 -18.43 8.77
C TRP A 52 2.72 -16.92 8.65
N THR A 53 3.98 -16.50 8.58
CA THR A 53 4.43 -15.11 8.47
C THR A 53 5.47 -14.97 7.36
N GLU A 54 5.81 -13.74 6.97
CA GLU A 54 6.86 -13.51 5.96
C GLU A 54 8.23 -14.05 6.37
N THR A 55 8.51 -14.21 7.67
CA THR A 55 9.83 -14.64 8.18
C THR A 55 9.84 -16.04 8.79
N SER A 56 8.69 -16.69 8.94
CA SER A 56 8.54 -18.00 9.61
C SER A 56 7.28 -18.71 9.13
N GLY A 57 7.32 -20.03 9.04
CA GLY A 57 6.27 -20.89 8.51
C GLY A 57 6.74 -21.63 7.27
N ALA A 58 6.33 -22.88 7.13
CA ALA A 58 6.83 -23.78 6.09
C ALA A 58 6.26 -23.42 4.70
N ILE A 59 7.03 -23.76 3.67
CA ILE A 59 6.71 -23.47 2.26
C ILE A 59 6.66 -24.78 1.49
N PHE A 60 5.71 -24.91 0.57
CA PHE A 60 5.60 -26.06 -0.33
C PHE A 60 5.38 -25.62 -1.78
N LEU A 61 5.67 -26.49 -2.75
CA LEU A 61 5.65 -26.12 -4.17
C LEU A 61 4.32 -26.46 -4.85
N PRO A 62 3.92 -25.67 -5.86
CA PRO A 62 2.92 -26.09 -6.82
C PRO A 62 3.53 -27.11 -7.77
N ASN A 63 3.06 -28.37 -7.73
CA ASN A 63 3.61 -29.45 -8.55
C ASN A 63 2.91 -29.50 -9.92
N ILE A 64 2.97 -28.37 -10.62
CA ILE A 64 2.24 -28.12 -11.88
C ILE A 64 3.09 -28.37 -13.13
N GLY A 65 4.10 -29.24 -13.03
CA GLY A 65 4.89 -29.70 -14.18
C GLY A 65 4.09 -30.63 -15.11
N ASP A 66 4.76 -31.22 -16.10
CA ASP A 66 4.17 -32.27 -16.95
C ASP A 66 5.16 -33.40 -17.24
N THR A 67 5.27 -34.31 -16.27
CA THR A 67 6.11 -35.51 -16.35
C THR A 67 5.67 -36.37 -17.54
N ASP A 68 6.64 -36.87 -18.29
CA ASP A 68 6.47 -37.61 -19.55
C ASP A 68 5.69 -36.85 -20.65
N ARG A 69 5.49 -35.54 -20.47
CA ARG A 69 4.68 -34.67 -21.36
C ARG A 69 3.26 -35.20 -21.56
N ARG A 70 2.66 -35.81 -20.54
CA ARG A 70 1.34 -36.46 -20.62
C ARG A 70 0.26 -35.47 -21.05
N CYS A 71 0.24 -34.29 -20.43
CA CYS A 71 -0.76 -33.27 -20.71
C CYS A 71 -0.52 -32.61 -22.06
N SER A 72 0.73 -32.29 -22.39
CA SER A 72 1.11 -31.77 -23.70
C SER A 72 0.77 -32.74 -24.84
N LYS A 73 1.07 -34.04 -24.70
CA LYS A 73 0.71 -35.07 -25.69
C LYS A 73 -0.79 -35.15 -25.88
N LYS A 74 -1.57 -35.09 -24.79
CA LYS A 74 -3.04 -35.08 -24.84
C LYS A 74 -3.59 -33.83 -25.53
N ALA A 75 -2.97 -32.67 -25.31
CA ALA A 75 -3.35 -31.42 -25.97
C ALA A 75 -3.11 -31.46 -27.48
N LEU A 76 -2.11 -32.24 -27.93
CA LEU A 76 -1.73 -32.37 -29.34
C LEU A 76 -2.40 -33.56 -30.07
N SER A 77 -3.04 -34.49 -29.35
CA SER A 77 -3.58 -35.73 -29.93
C SER A 77 -5.03 -35.63 -30.43
N GLY A 78 -5.63 -34.44 -30.46
CA GLY A 78 -7.03 -34.23 -30.79
C GLY A 78 -7.37 -32.78 -31.10
N PRO A 79 -8.67 -32.40 -31.16
CA PRO A 79 -9.06 -31.01 -31.36
C PRO A 79 -8.52 -30.11 -30.23
N ALA A 80 -8.27 -28.84 -30.56
CA ALA A 80 -7.70 -27.88 -29.63
C ALA A 80 -8.50 -27.83 -28.31
N LEU A 81 -7.80 -28.02 -27.19
CA LEU A 81 -8.42 -27.95 -25.87
C LEU A 81 -8.83 -26.51 -25.54
N SER A 82 -9.91 -26.35 -24.78
CA SER A 82 -10.25 -25.04 -24.20
C SER A 82 -9.13 -24.57 -23.26
N ASN A 83 -9.07 -23.26 -23.03
CA ASN A 83 -8.05 -22.68 -22.17
C ASN A 83 -8.09 -23.28 -20.74
N GLU A 84 -9.28 -23.54 -20.20
CA GLU A 84 -9.48 -24.13 -18.87
C GLU A 84 -8.90 -25.55 -18.82
N LYS A 85 -9.19 -26.37 -19.84
CA LYS A 85 -8.67 -27.74 -19.94
C LYS A 85 -7.15 -27.80 -20.08
N LEU A 86 -6.52 -26.78 -20.66
CA LEU A 86 -5.05 -26.69 -20.73
C LEU A 86 -4.43 -26.46 -19.34
N ASP A 87 -5.02 -25.57 -18.54
CA ASP A 87 -4.57 -25.22 -17.18
C ASP A 87 -4.79 -26.39 -16.21
N ASP A 88 -5.94 -27.07 -16.32
CA ASP A 88 -6.36 -28.17 -15.43
C ASP A 88 -5.47 -29.42 -15.47
N CYS A 89 -4.79 -29.68 -16.59
CA CYS A 89 -3.94 -30.87 -16.73
C CYS A 89 -2.49 -30.55 -16.37
N ASN A 90 -1.97 -31.12 -15.29
CA ASN A 90 -0.57 -31.04 -14.87
C ASN A 90 -0.20 -32.25 -13.99
N ASP A 91 1.02 -32.33 -13.45
CA ASP A 91 1.48 -33.43 -12.59
C ASP A 91 0.66 -33.58 -11.30
N ALA A 92 -0.01 -32.50 -10.89
CA ALA A 92 -0.93 -32.45 -9.76
C ALA A 92 -2.42 -32.46 -10.14
N SER A 93 -2.79 -32.81 -11.38
CA SER A 93 -4.19 -32.92 -11.81
C SER A 93 -4.93 -34.13 -11.21
N ASP A 94 -4.21 -35.15 -10.73
CA ASP A 94 -4.78 -36.34 -10.08
C ASP A 94 -4.00 -36.71 -8.79
N ASN A 95 -4.20 -37.90 -8.25
CA ASN A 95 -3.57 -38.37 -7.00
C ASN A 95 -2.32 -39.23 -7.21
N THR A 96 -1.83 -39.36 -8.45
CA THR A 96 -0.58 -40.06 -8.72
C THR A 96 0.59 -39.10 -8.50
N GLN A 97 1.57 -39.50 -7.67
CA GLN A 97 2.78 -38.70 -7.49
C GLN A 97 3.75 -38.92 -8.66
N ARG A 98 4.09 -37.84 -9.36
CA ARG A 98 4.99 -37.84 -10.54
C ARG A 98 6.27 -37.04 -10.32
N GLY A 99 6.27 -36.11 -9.36
CA GLY A 99 7.39 -35.23 -9.03
C GLY A 99 7.72 -35.26 -7.54
N PRO A 100 8.09 -36.42 -6.95
CA PRO A 100 8.33 -36.53 -5.51
C PRO A 100 9.47 -35.64 -5.00
N GLN A 101 10.37 -35.18 -5.87
CA GLN A 101 11.42 -34.21 -5.56
C GLN A 101 10.88 -32.82 -5.18
N TYR A 102 9.63 -32.50 -5.52
CA TYR A 102 8.98 -31.22 -5.21
C TYR A 102 8.09 -31.26 -3.97
N LEU A 103 7.99 -32.41 -3.30
CA LEU A 103 7.25 -32.55 -2.04
C LEU A 103 7.95 -31.81 -0.90
N ALA A 104 7.22 -30.95 -0.20
CA ALA A 104 7.68 -30.40 1.06
C ALA A 104 7.55 -31.47 2.16
N PRO A 105 8.59 -31.71 2.97
CA PRO A 105 8.54 -32.73 4.00
C PRO A 105 7.61 -32.32 5.15
N LEU A 106 6.77 -33.27 5.55
CA LEU A 106 5.95 -33.25 6.77
C LEU A 106 6.28 -34.48 7.58
N LYS A 107 6.42 -34.36 8.90
CA LYS A 107 6.72 -35.52 9.75
C LYS A 107 5.92 -35.48 11.04
N THR A 108 5.56 -36.65 11.58
CA THR A 108 5.03 -36.72 12.95
C THR A 108 6.09 -37.21 13.91
N VAL A 109 6.05 -36.74 15.15
CA VAL A 109 6.89 -37.30 16.22
C VAL A 109 6.40 -38.74 16.50
N PRO A 110 7.30 -39.73 16.63
CA PRO A 110 6.91 -41.11 16.96
C PRO A 110 6.17 -41.20 18.30
N ILE A 111 5.18 -42.09 18.39
CA ILE A 111 4.39 -42.34 19.61
C ILE A 111 4.59 -43.79 20.08
N PRO A 112 5.73 -44.15 20.71
CA PRO A 112 6.04 -45.54 21.07
C PRO A 112 4.99 -46.20 21.98
N ALA A 113 4.33 -45.40 22.83
CA ALA A 113 3.32 -45.83 23.78
C ALA A 113 1.92 -46.10 23.16
N ALA A 114 1.73 -45.93 21.85
CA ALA A 114 0.44 -46.15 21.20
C ALA A 114 -0.04 -47.61 21.36
N SER A 115 -1.26 -47.80 21.86
CA SER A 115 -1.86 -49.12 22.08
C SER A 115 -2.31 -49.76 20.76
N LYS A 116 -2.68 -51.05 20.79
CA LYS A 116 -3.21 -51.77 19.62
C LYS A 116 -4.47 -51.13 19.03
N ASN A 117 -5.20 -50.34 19.83
CA ASN A 117 -6.42 -49.64 19.41
C ASN A 117 -6.15 -48.21 18.88
N ALA A 118 -4.90 -47.74 18.92
CA ALA A 118 -4.52 -46.42 18.48
C ALA A 118 -4.73 -46.23 16.96
N LYS A 119 -5.32 -45.10 16.61
CA LYS A 119 -5.64 -44.69 15.24
C LYS A 119 -5.21 -43.24 15.03
N GLY A 120 -4.62 -42.95 13.87
CA GLY A 120 -4.25 -41.60 13.48
C GLY A 120 -4.93 -41.16 12.19
N ALA A 121 -5.17 -39.86 12.05
CA ALA A 121 -5.71 -39.27 10.84
C ALA A 121 -4.96 -37.98 10.49
N ILE A 122 -4.61 -37.80 9.22
CA ILE A 122 -4.07 -36.55 8.68
C ILE A 122 -5.17 -35.91 7.84
N THR A 123 -5.54 -34.68 8.18
CA THR A 123 -6.63 -33.96 7.50
C THR A 123 -6.26 -32.52 7.17
N VAL A 124 -6.93 -31.98 6.17
CA VAL A 124 -6.98 -30.55 5.88
C VAL A 124 -8.41 -30.10 6.17
N PRO A 125 -8.70 -29.49 7.33
CA PRO A 125 -10.07 -29.25 7.77
C PRO A 125 -10.85 -28.32 6.84
N ASP A 126 -10.20 -27.29 6.31
CA ASP A 126 -10.81 -26.34 5.38
C ASP A 126 -11.09 -26.99 4.02
N ALA A 127 -12.32 -26.84 3.51
CA ALA A 127 -12.74 -27.47 2.27
C ALA A 127 -12.11 -26.81 1.03
N THR A 128 -11.82 -25.51 1.07
CA THR A 128 -11.17 -24.78 -0.02
C THR A 128 -9.71 -25.18 -0.12
N GLN A 129 -8.97 -25.11 1.00
CA GLN A 129 -7.54 -25.49 1.04
C GLN A 129 -7.33 -26.92 0.55
N ARG A 130 -8.22 -27.85 0.96
CA ARG A 130 -8.16 -29.26 0.60
C ARG A 130 -8.28 -29.53 -0.90
N LYS A 131 -8.97 -28.67 -1.67
CA LYS A 131 -9.05 -28.81 -3.13
C LYS A 131 -7.69 -28.54 -3.79
N PHE A 132 -6.84 -27.74 -3.17
CA PHE A 132 -5.59 -27.25 -3.76
C PHE A 132 -4.33 -27.96 -3.28
N VAL A 133 -4.45 -28.94 -2.37
CA VAL A 133 -3.27 -29.62 -1.80
C VAL A 133 -3.41 -31.13 -1.90
N ARG A 134 -2.27 -31.81 -1.94
CA ARG A 134 -2.20 -33.27 -1.85
C ARG A 134 -1.18 -33.65 -0.78
N ILE A 135 -1.52 -34.65 0.03
CA ILE A 135 -0.63 -35.19 1.04
C ILE A 135 -0.34 -36.64 0.67
N PHE A 136 0.93 -37.01 0.72
CA PHE A 136 1.42 -38.34 0.42
C PHE A 136 2.15 -38.90 1.63
N ARG A 137 2.03 -40.20 1.87
CA ARG A 137 2.85 -40.94 2.83
C ARG A 137 3.92 -41.71 2.09
N LYS A 138 5.10 -41.83 2.70
CA LYS A 138 6.19 -42.61 2.15
C LYS A 138 6.03 -44.08 2.55
N GLN A 139 6.10 -44.98 1.57
CA GLN A 139 6.05 -46.43 1.79
C GLN A 139 7.17 -47.09 0.99
N GLY A 140 8.27 -47.43 1.66
CA GLY A 140 9.49 -47.89 1.00
C GLY A 140 10.10 -46.77 0.14
N LYS A 141 10.14 -46.97 -1.19
CA LYS A 141 10.60 -45.96 -2.16
C LYS A 141 9.45 -45.13 -2.74
N ASP A 142 8.21 -45.56 -2.53
CA ASP A 142 7.03 -44.98 -3.18
C ASP A 142 6.33 -43.93 -2.30
N TRP A 143 5.59 -43.05 -2.95
CA TRP A 143 4.74 -42.03 -2.32
C TRP A 143 3.28 -42.32 -2.62
N VAL A 144 2.50 -42.65 -1.58
CA VAL A 144 1.10 -43.06 -1.69
C VAL A 144 0.20 -41.94 -1.20
N TYR A 145 -0.81 -41.57 -1.99
CA TYR A 145 -1.76 -40.52 -1.62
C TYR A 145 -2.52 -40.86 -0.34
N VAL A 146 -2.67 -39.89 0.56
CA VAL A 146 -3.40 -40.02 1.81
C VAL A 146 -4.83 -39.52 1.60
N ASP A 147 -5.78 -40.44 1.47
CA ASP A 147 -7.20 -40.10 1.42
C ASP A 147 -7.68 -39.51 2.76
N ARG A 148 -8.70 -38.64 2.73
CA ARG A 148 -9.29 -38.04 3.94
C ARG A 148 -9.74 -39.10 4.95
N LYS A 149 -10.25 -40.24 4.48
CA LYS A 149 -10.74 -41.34 5.32
C LYS A 149 -9.63 -42.31 5.71
N HIS A 150 -8.39 -42.07 5.29
CA HIS A 150 -7.27 -42.93 5.62
C HIS A 150 -6.97 -42.85 7.13
N ILE A 151 -6.84 -44.03 7.74
CA ILE A 151 -6.52 -44.17 9.15
C ILE A 151 -5.17 -44.88 9.26
N PHE A 152 -4.22 -44.23 9.92
CA PHE A 152 -2.90 -44.77 10.21
C PHE A 152 -2.98 -45.73 11.39
N SER A 153 -2.30 -46.87 11.24
CA SER A 153 -2.27 -47.95 12.23
C SER A 153 -1.35 -47.63 13.40
N GLN A 154 -1.50 -48.37 14.51
CA GLN A 154 -0.59 -48.31 15.66
C GLN A 154 0.89 -48.35 15.23
N LYS A 155 1.30 -49.31 14.39
CA LYS A 155 2.71 -49.49 14.02
C LYS A 155 3.28 -48.26 13.33
N GLU A 156 2.47 -47.60 12.51
CA GLU A 156 2.86 -46.36 11.83
C GLU A 156 2.96 -45.19 12.82
N LEU A 157 2.05 -45.10 13.79
CA LEU A 157 2.11 -44.10 14.85
C LEU A 157 3.33 -44.29 15.76
N GLN A 158 3.66 -45.53 16.09
CA GLN A 158 4.85 -45.88 16.89
C GLN A 158 6.15 -45.51 16.18
N ALA A 159 6.20 -45.64 14.85
CA ALA A 159 7.36 -45.28 14.05
C ALA A 159 7.45 -43.77 13.74
N GLY A 160 6.32 -43.07 13.75
CA GLY A 160 6.18 -41.73 13.19
C GLY A 160 5.97 -41.77 11.68
N LEU A 161 5.23 -40.79 11.14
CA LEU A 161 4.88 -40.72 9.73
C LEU A 161 5.90 -39.88 8.96
N GLU A 162 6.38 -40.40 7.82
CA GLU A 162 7.04 -39.60 6.80
C GLU A 162 6.03 -39.21 5.73
N LEU A 163 5.72 -37.92 5.67
CA LEU A 163 4.72 -37.33 4.79
C LEU A 163 5.36 -36.31 3.83
N GLY A 164 4.69 -36.05 2.73
CA GLY A 164 5.05 -35.04 1.75
C GLY A 164 3.81 -34.29 1.31
N ILE A 165 3.91 -32.96 1.14
CA ILE A 165 2.82 -32.12 0.64
C ILE A 165 3.24 -31.36 -0.63
N ASP A 166 2.34 -31.30 -1.61
CA ASP A 166 2.44 -30.39 -2.75
C ASP A 166 1.08 -29.72 -3.04
N ALA A 167 1.12 -28.68 -3.88
CA ALA A 167 -0.08 -27.97 -4.33
C ALA A 167 -0.49 -28.40 -5.74
N ARG A 168 -1.80 -28.37 -6.00
CA ARG A 168 -2.39 -28.53 -7.33
C ARG A 168 -2.34 -27.28 -8.18
N ASP A 169 -2.19 -26.12 -7.55
CA ASP A 169 -2.19 -24.84 -8.23
C ASP A 169 -1.30 -23.83 -7.47
N THR A 170 -1.09 -22.68 -8.08
CA THR A 170 -0.44 -21.50 -7.52
C THR A 170 -1.43 -20.67 -6.69
N ARG A 171 -0.98 -19.56 -6.11
CA ARG A 171 -1.88 -18.62 -5.43
C ARG A 171 -2.80 -17.95 -6.45
N ARG A 172 -4.10 -17.91 -6.17
CA ARG A 172 -5.12 -17.36 -7.07
C ARG A 172 -5.91 -16.25 -6.37
N PRO A 173 -6.05 -15.05 -6.97
CA PRO A 173 -6.73 -13.93 -6.35
C PRO A 173 -8.18 -14.30 -6.03
N LYS A 174 -8.64 -14.00 -4.80
CA LYS A 174 -10.00 -14.27 -4.29
C LYS A 174 -10.41 -15.75 -4.24
N ILE A 175 -9.55 -16.69 -4.66
CA ILE A 175 -9.84 -18.13 -4.68
C ILE A 175 -9.04 -18.85 -3.59
N TRP A 176 -7.71 -18.71 -3.60
CA TRP A 176 -6.82 -19.34 -2.62
C TRP A 176 -5.54 -18.54 -2.43
N ASP A 177 -5.29 -18.10 -1.20
CA ASP A 177 -4.12 -17.31 -0.79
C ASP A 177 -2.84 -18.15 -0.62
N GLY A 178 -2.96 -19.46 -0.88
CA GLY A 178 -1.89 -20.43 -0.75
C GLY A 178 -1.74 -21.07 0.62
N ARG A 179 -2.46 -20.62 1.65
CA ARG A 179 -2.31 -21.16 3.00
C ARG A 179 -3.03 -22.50 3.14
N VAL A 180 -2.42 -23.42 3.86
CA VAL A 180 -3.00 -24.71 4.25
C VAL A 180 -2.70 -24.99 5.70
N THR A 181 -3.71 -25.45 6.45
CA THR A 181 -3.52 -26.02 7.77
C THR A 181 -3.67 -27.53 7.70
N VAL A 182 -2.59 -28.26 7.97
CA VAL A 182 -2.60 -29.72 8.09
C VAL A 182 -2.77 -30.07 9.56
N GLN A 183 -3.76 -30.91 9.86
CA GLN A 183 -4.11 -31.37 11.20
C GLN A 183 -3.80 -32.86 11.32
N PHE A 184 -3.17 -33.23 12.43
CA PHE A 184 -2.90 -34.60 12.81
C PHE A 184 -3.69 -34.93 14.08
N ASP A 185 -4.62 -35.87 13.97
CA ASP A 185 -5.44 -36.35 15.07
C ASP A 185 -5.04 -37.78 15.43
N VAL A 186 -4.95 -38.08 16.73
CA VAL A 186 -4.67 -39.41 17.27
C VAL A 186 -5.74 -39.76 18.30
N THR A 187 -6.28 -40.97 18.21
CA THR A 187 -7.25 -41.52 19.15
C THR A 187 -6.78 -42.88 19.64
N ASP A 188 -6.86 -43.17 20.93
CA ASP A 188 -6.52 -44.46 21.52
C ASP A 188 -7.47 -44.78 22.67
N GLY A 189 -8.49 -45.61 22.41
CA GLY A 189 -9.66 -45.73 23.29
C GLY A 189 -10.42 -44.41 23.36
N ASP A 190 -10.66 -43.92 24.58
CA ASP A 190 -11.34 -42.63 24.84
C ASP A 190 -10.39 -41.42 24.76
N ALA A 191 -9.08 -41.64 24.80
CA ALA A 191 -8.09 -40.57 24.74
C ALA A 191 -7.98 -40.02 23.30
N LYS A 192 -7.91 -38.70 23.17
CA LYS A 192 -7.78 -37.98 21.89
C LYS A 192 -6.74 -36.87 22.00
N SER A 193 -5.93 -36.73 20.95
CA SER A 193 -4.94 -35.66 20.83
C SER A 193 -4.92 -35.11 19.41
N SER A 194 -4.71 -33.81 19.27
CA SER A 194 -4.72 -33.13 17.98
C SER A 194 -3.63 -32.08 17.94
N ASP A 195 -2.98 -31.94 16.80
CA ASP A 195 -1.98 -30.92 16.57
C ASP A 195 -1.97 -30.47 15.10
N LYS A 196 -1.46 -29.27 14.83
CA LYS A 196 -1.56 -28.62 13.52
C LYS A 196 -0.29 -27.92 13.11
N VAL A 197 -0.06 -27.87 11.81
CA VAL A 197 0.99 -27.08 11.19
C VAL A 197 0.44 -26.31 9.99
N MET A 198 0.79 -25.03 9.89
CA MET A 198 0.41 -24.18 8.78
C MET A 198 1.55 -24.05 7.79
N LEU A 199 1.24 -24.24 6.52
CA LEU A 199 2.16 -24.05 5.41
C LEU A 199 1.56 -23.08 4.40
N ARG A 200 2.39 -22.56 3.50
CA ARG A 200 1.93 -21.75 2.38
C ARG A 200 2.59 -22.17 1.07
N VAL A 201 1.83 -22.27 -0.01
CA VAL A 201 2.40 -22.55 -1.32
C VAL A 201 3.35 -21.41 -1.70
N ALA A 202 4.49 -21.78 -2.28
CA ALA A 202 5.47 -20.83 -2.78
C ALA A 202 4.81 -19.87 -3.80
N PRO A 203 5.09 -18.56 -3.71
CA PRO A 203 4.65 -17.62 -4.73
C PRO A 203 5.30 -17.94 -6.07
N VAL A 204 4.63 -17.58 -7.16
CA VAL A 204 5.28 -17.50 -8.47
C VAL A 204 6.06 -16.19 -8.53
N LEU A 205 7.35 -16.28 -8.80
CA LEU A 205 8.27 -15.15 -8.91
C LEU A 205 8.67 -14.96 -10.38
N THR A 206 8.57 -13.74 -10.90
CA THR A 206 9.17 -13.38 -12.18
C THR A 206 10.68 -13.21 -12.04
N HIS A 207 11.39 -13.30 -13.16
CA HIS A 207 12.83 -13.18 -13.19
C HIS A 207 13.29 -11.73 -13.24
N HIS A 208 14.38 -11.41 -12.52
CA HIS A 208 15.05 -10.10 -12.64
C HIS A 208 16.39 -10.23 -13.37
N HIS A 209 16.82 -9.12 -13.98
CA HIS A 209 17.99 -9.08 -14.87
C HIS A 209 19.34 -9.42 -14.23
N LEU A 210 19.46 -9.50 -12.90
CA LEU A 210 20.69 -9.99 -12.23
C LEU A 210 20.82 -11.51 -12.20
N GLN A 211 19.75 -12.25 -12.48
CA GLN A 211 19.81 -13.70 -12.54
C GLN A 211 20.53 -14.14 -13.81
N LYS A 212 21.39 -15.15 -13.65
CA LYS A 212 22.16 -15.71 -14.77
C LYS A 212 21.21 -16.31 -15.80
N VAL A 213 21.45 -16.04 -17.09
CA VAL A 213 20.69 -16.64 -18.19
C VAL A 213 21.10 -18.10 -18.39
N GLU A 214 20.11 -18.98 -18.50
CA GLU A 214 20.26 -20.42 -18.77
C GLU A 214 19.89 -20.78 -20.21
N GLN A 215 18.89 -20.11 -20.79
CA GLN A 215 18.39 -20.32 -22.15
C GLN A 215 17.72 -19.05 -22.66
N VAL A 216 17.71 -18.85 -23.97
CA VAL A 216 17.04 -17.74 -24.65
C VAL A 216 15.86 -18.29 -25.47
N LEU A 217 14.76 -17.55 -25.49
CA LEU A 217 13.54 -17.86 -26.23
C LEU A 217 13.37 -16.85 -27.36
N ALA A 218 12.91 -17.29 -28.53
CA ALA A 218 12.46 -16.45 -29.63
C ALA A 218 11.42 -17.22 -30.47
N VAL A 219 10.99 -16.66 -31.61
CA VAL A 219 10.03 -17.29 -32.53
C VAL A 219 10.72 -17.69 -33.83
N GLN A 220 10.37 -18.87 -34.34
CA GLN A 220 10.86 -19.39 -35.60
C GLN A 220 10.25 -18.63 -36.77
N GLY A 221 11.11 -18.02 -37.61
CA GLY A 221 10.70 -17.51 -38.92
C GLY A 221 10.69 -18.60 -40.00
N ASN A 222 9.99 -18.33 -41.10
CA ASN A 222 10.02 -19.14 -42.32
C ASN A 222 10.64 -18.33 -43.46
N LYS A 223 11.37 -19.00 -44.37
CA LYS A 223 12.00 -18.35 -45.53
C LYS A 223 10.99 -17.77 -46.53
N THR A 224 9.77 -18.29 -46.55
CA THR A 224 8.70 -17.84 -47.44
C THR A 224 7.97 -16.63 -46.88
N ASP A 225 7.53 -16.70 -45.62
CA ASP A 225 6.59 -15.72 -45.04
C ASP A 225 7.25 -14.71 -44.09
N SER A 226 8.43 -15.02 -43.55
CA SER A 226 9.17 -14.15 -42.62
C SER A 226 10.70 -14.25 -42.81
N PRO A 227 11.22 -14.00 -44.02
CA PRO A 227 12.63 -14.16 -44.36
C PRO A 227 13.57 -13.30 -43.50
N TYR A 228 13.14 -12.09 -43.14
CA TYR A 228 13.92 -11.20 -42.26
C TYR A 228 14.07 -11.80 -40.86
N LEU A 229 13.03 -12.45 -40.32
CA LEU A 229 13.08 -13.11 -39.01
C LEU A 229 14.05 -14.30 -39.01
N VAL A 230 14.20 -14.99 -40.14
CA VAL A 230 15.23 -16.04 -40.30
C VAL A 230 16.65 -15.44 -40.23
N GLY A 231 16.88 -14.31 -40.91
CA GLY A 231 18.15 -13.58 -40.85
C GLY A 231 18.47 -13.10 -39.44
N PHE A 232 17.51 -12.44 -38.79
CA PHE A 232 17.60 -12.01 -37.40
C PHE A 232 17.95 -13.18 -36.47
N ASN A 233 17.22 -14.29 -36.54
CA ASN A 233 17.47 -15.46 -35.68
C ASN A 233 18.85 -16.08 -35.88
N LYS A 234 19.40 -16.02 -37.10
CA LYS A 234 20.76 -16.47 -37.38
C LYS A 234 21.80 -15.59 -36.68
N ASP A 235 21.66 -14.28 -36.79
CA ASP A 235 22.59 -13.33 -36.18
C ASP A 235 22.45 -13.33 -34.65
N PHE A 236 21.22 -13.29 -34.15
CA PHE A 236 20.86 -13.41 -32.75
C PHE A 236 21.42 -14.70 -32.12
N GLY A 237 21.17 -15.85 -32.77
CA GLY A 237 21.71 -17.14 -32.35
C GLY A 237 23.24 -17.18 -32.35
N SER A 238 23.89 -16.50 -33.29
CA SER A 238 25.35 -16.40 -33.35
C SER A 238 25.92 -15.62 -32.16
N VAL A 239 25.28 -14.50 -31.79
CA VAL A 239 25.67 -13.72 -30.60
C VAL A 239 25.44 -14.50 -29.30
N VAL A 240 24.28 -15.14 -29.16
CA VAL A 240 23.94 -15.99 -28.01
C VAL A 240 24.94 -17.14 -27.84
N LYS A 241 25.31 -17.80 -28.94
CA LYS A 241 26.32 -18.87 -28.96
C LYS A 241 27.70 -18.33 -28.60
N ALA A 242 28.10 -17.18 -29.15
CA ALA A 242 29.38 -16.54 -28.84
C ALA A 242 29.49 -16.09 -27.37
N ALA A 243 28.37 -15.78 -26.70
CA ALA A 243 28.34 -15.46 -25.28
C ALA A 243 28.66 -16.69 -24.39
N GLY A 244 28.51 -17.92 -24.89
CA GLY A 244 28.84 -19.15 -24.17
C GLY A 244 27.67 -19.78 -23.39
N ILE A 245 26.43 -19.50 -23.78
CA ILE A 245 25.23 -20.10 -23.17
C ILE A 245 25.12 -21.58 -23.57
N LYS A 246 25.02 -22.48 -22.57
CA LYS A 246 25.09 -23.94 -22.78
C LYS A 246 23.85 -24.57 -23.39
N LYS A 247 22.65 -24.12 -22.99
CA LYS A 247 21.39 -24.48 -23.65
C LYS A 247 21.10 -23.41 -24.68
N ASP A 248 20.96 -23.83 -25.92
CA ASP A 248 20.79 -22.95 -27.07
C ASP A 248 19.41 -22.27 -27.09
N LEU A 249 19.24 -21.50 -28.16
CA LEU A 249 18.05 -20.76 -28.53
C LEU A 249 16.86 -21.71 -28.72
N TYR A 250 15.80 -21.55 -27.93
CA TYR A 250 14.53 -22.23 -28.17
C TYR A 250 13.64 -21.35 -29.06
N LEU A 251 13.18 -21.90 -30.18
CA LEU A 251 12.30 -21.20 -31.12
C LEU A 251 10.89 -21.77 -31.04
N PHE A 252 9.92 -20.95 -30.65
CA PHE A 252 8.49 -21.25 -30.79
C PHE A 252 8.10 -21.26 -32.27
N ASN A 253 7.30 -22.21 -32.72
CA ASN A 253 7.07 -22.41 -34.16
C ASN A 253 5.64 -22.81 -34.54
N ALA A 254 4.70 -22.75 -33.60
CA ALA A 254 3.30 -23.12 -33.84
C ALA A 254 2.37 -21.90 -33.98
N SER A 255 2.92 -20.69 -34.12
CA SER A 255 2.18 -19.44 -34.35
C SER A 255 3.05 -18.48 -35.17
N ASP A 256 2.39 -17.58 -35.88
CA ASP A 256 2.93 -16.44 -36.64
C ASP A 256 3.25 -15.20 -35.78
N ASP A 257 2.86 -15.20 -34.50
CA ASP A 257 3.16 -14.13 -33.54
C ASP A 257 4.66 -14.10 -33.21
N ILE A 258 5.35 -13.07 -33.67
CA ILE A 258 6.81 -12.94 -33.56
C ILE A 258 7.28 -12.44 -32.18
N TRP A 259 6.36 -11.96 -31.34
CA TRP A 259 6.68 -11.23 -30.12
C TRP A 259 6.81 -12.18 -28.93
N ALA A 260 7.93 -12.91 -28.87
CA ALA A 260 8.20 -13.87 -27.81
C ALA A 260 8.10 -13.28 -26.40
N GLN A 261 8.45 -12.00 -26.21
CA GLN A 261 8.33 -11.33 -24.92
C GLN A 261 6.87 -11.19 -24.48
N ASP A 262 5.96 -11.02 -25.44
CA ASP A 262 4.63 -10.52 -25.13
C ASP A 262 3.62 -11.61 -24.79
N PHE A 263 3.81 -12.83 -25.30
CA PHE A 263 2.90 -13.94 -25.00
C PHE A 263 3.38 -14.83 -23.84
N VAL A 264 4.61 -14.65 -23.35
CA VAL A 264 5.17 -15.43 -22.24
C VAL A 264 6.02 -14.58 -21.30
N GLU A 265 5.82 -14.79 -19.99
CA GLU A 265 6.69 -14.28 -18.93
C GLU A 265 7.27 -15.46 -18.12
N PRO A 266 8.57 -15.77 -18.22
CA PRO A 266 9.21 -16.83 -17.46
C PRO A 266 9.28 -16.54 -15.95
N GLY A 267 8.73 -17.44 -15.14
CA GLY A 267 8.81 -17.38 -13.68
C GLY A 267 9.26 -18.69 -13.03
N TYR A 268 9.27 -18.70 -11.70
CA TYR A 268 9.64 -19.86 -10.90
C TYR A 268 8.98 -19.82 -9.51
N ALA A 269 8.85 -20.98 -8.89
CA ALA A 269 8.51 -21.11 -7.47
C ALA A 269 9.61 -21.93 -6.78
N SER A 270 9.97 -21.57 -5.55
CA SER A 270 11.00 -22.27 -4.80
C SER A 270 10.72 -22.37 -3.31
N MET A 271 11.23 -23.43 -2.69
CA MET A 271 11.19 -23.67 -1.26
C MET A 271 12.58 -24.02 -0.72
N PRO A 272 12.85 -23.86 0.58
CA PRO A 272 14.09 -24.32 1.19
C PRO A 272 14.25 -25.85 1.04
N GLY A 273 15.50 -26.29 0.94
CA GLY A 273 15.84 -27.70 0.88
C GLY A 273 17.22 -27.96 1.48
N PRO A 274 17.54 -29.22 1.82
CA PRO A 274 18.71 -29.56 2.62
C PRO A 274 20.04 -29.28 1.93
N LYS A 275 20.05 -29.14 0.60
CA LYS A 275 21.24 -28.87 -0.24
C LYS A 275 21.15 -27.51 -0.98
N GLY A 276 20.12 -26.71 -0.73
CA GLY A 276 19.80 -25.53 -1.52
C GLY A 276 18.30 -25.43 -1.82
N ALA A 277 17.90 -24.39 -2.54
CA ALA A 277 16.51 -24.20 -2.94
C ALA A 277 16.05 -25.37 -3.83
N VAL A 278 14.86 -25.89 -3.56
CA VAL A 278 14.13 -26.78 -4.47
C VAL A 278 13.20 -25.90 -5.28
N SER A 279 13.38 -25.89 -6.61
CA SER A 279 12.69 -24.95 -7.49
C SER A 279 12.00 -25.66 -8.65
N ILE A 280 10.84 -25.15 -9.04
CA ILE A 280 10.12 -25.52 -10.26
C ILE A 280 9.97 -24.28 -11.13
N ARG A 281 10.19 -24.43 -12.45
CA ARG A 281 9.99 -23.34 -13.41
C ARG A 281 8.51 -23.23 -13.73
N ILE A 282 7.98 -22.02 -13.82
CA ILE A 282 6.56 -21.77 -14.10
C ILE A 282 6.47 -20.71 -15.18
N MET A 283 6.02 -21.10 -16.37
CA MET A 283 5.84 -20.18 -17.49
C MET A 283 4.47 -19.49 -17.36
N ILE A 284 4.46 -18.16 -17.32
CA ILE A 284 3.23 -17.38 -17.21
C ILE A 284 2.78 -17.00 -18.61
N ARG A 285 1.57 -17.42 -19.00
CA ARG A 285 0.95 -16.99 -20.25
C ARG A 285 0.41 -15.58 -20.11
N SER A 286 0.55 -14.76 -21.16
CA SER A 286 -0.17 -13.48 -21.27
C SER A 286 -1.68 -13.66 -21.00
N PRO A 287 -2.34 -12.68 -20.34
CA PRO A 287 -3.78 -12.71 -20.07
C PRO A 287 -4.65 -12.50 -21.32
N GLN A 288 -4.06 -12.34 -22.51
CA GLN A 288 -4.75 -12.13 -23.77
C GLN A 288 -5.29 -13.47 -24.34
N ASP A 289 -6.57 -13.77 -24.11
CA ASP A 289 -7.21 -15.05 -24.43
C ASP A 289 -7.07 -15.44 -25.91
N GLU A 290 -7.26 -14.46 -26.79
CA GLU A 290 -7.21 -14.58 -28.26
C GLU A 290 -5.79 -14.67 -28.81
N ARG A 291 -4.76 -14.39 -27.99
CA ARG A 291 -3.35 -14.52 -28.39
C ARG A 291 -2.92 -15.98 -28.27
N VAL A 292 -3.19 -16.75 -29.33
CA VAL A 292 -3.01 -18.20 -29.37
C VAL A 292 -1.55 -18.64 -29.18
N ALA A 293 -0.58 -17.78 -29.50
CA ALA A 293 0.85 -18.07 -29.34
C ALA A 293 1.22 -18.50 -27.91
N GLY A 294 0.59 -17.92 -26.89
CA GLY A 294 0.80 -18.26 -25.49
C GLY A 294 0.37 -19.68 -25.10
N ARG A 295 -0.48 -20.35 -25.91
CA ARG A 295 -0.86 -21.75 -25.69
C ARG A 295 0.31 -22.71 -25.85
N GLN A 296 1.34 -22.31 -26.61
CA GLN A 296 2.53 -23.10 -26.83
C GLN A 296 3.29 -23.44 -25.53
N LEU A 297 3.08 -22.65 -24.47
CA LEU A 297 3.61 -22.94 -23.14
C LEU A 297 3.07 -24.27 -22.58
N PHE A 298 1.79 -24.55 -22.80
CA PHE A 298 1.12 -25.77 -22.34
C PHE A 298 1.30 -26.94 -23.31
N GLU A 299 1.29 -26.65 -24.61
CA GLU A 299 1.31 -27.65 -25.69
C GLU A 299 2.74 -28.14 -26.00
N TYR A 300 3.72 -27.23 -26.06
CA TYR A 300 5.07 -27.54 -26.55
C TYR A 300 6.17 -27.42 -25.48
N TYR A 301 6.06 -26.49 -24.55
CA TYR A 301 7.14 -26.17 -23.62
C TYR A 301 7.04 -26.88 -22.25
N ARG A 302 5.82 -27.07 -21.72
CA ARG A 302 5.57 -27.75 -20.44
C ARG A 302 6.12 -29.17 -20.46
N LYS A 303 6.81 -29.56 -19.37
CA LYS A 303 7.48 -30.86 -19.22
C LYS A 303 7.84 -31.13 -17.75
N ALA A 304 8.52 -32.23 -17.47
CA ALA A 304 9.05 -32.50 -16.13
C ALA A 304 9.88 -31.30 -15.61
N GLY A 305 9.50 -30.77 -14.44
CA GLY A 305 10.13 -29.62 -13.80
C GLY A 305 9.84 -28.24 -14.42
N VAL A 306 8.97 -28.17 -15.43
CA VAL A 306 8.51 -26.92 -16.06
C VAL A 306 6.99 -26.94 -16.11
N GLY A 307 6.36 -26.14 -15.28
CA GLY A 307 4.92 -25.87 -15.31
C GLY A 307 4.55 -24.66 -16.16
N ALA A 308 3.25 -24.45 -16.32
CA ALA A 308 2.68 -23.28 -16.98
C ALA A 308 1.42 -22.84 -16.22
N VAL A 309 1.13 -21.54 -16.23
CA VAL A 309 -0.05 -20.93 -15.60
C VAL A 309 -0.63 -19.85 -16.49
N GLN A 310 -1.91 -19.56 -16.31
CA GLN A 310 -2.59 -18.45 -16.98
C GLN A 310 -3.55 -17.72 -16.03
N HIS A 311 -3.78 -16.43 -16.30
CA HIS A 311 -4.80 -15.59 -15.63
C HIS A 311 -5.55 -14.80 -16.70
N LEU A 312 -6.50 -15.47 -17.34
CA LEU A 312 -7.19 -15.02 -18.55
C LEU A 312 -8.29 -13.99 -18.26
N GLY A 313 -8.83 -13.40 -19.33
CA GLY A 313 -9.86 -12.38 -19.32
C GLY A 313 -9.38 -10.98 -19.75
N GLY A 314 -8.11 -10.85 -20.14
CA GLY A 314 -7.56 -9.64 -20.71
C GLY A 314 -7.97 -9.50 -22.18
N LYS A 315 -8.27 -8.26 -22.61
CA LYS A 315 -8.48 -7.97 -24.03
C LYS A 315 -7.18 -8.17 -24.80
N ARG A 316 -7.27 -8.46 -26.10
CA ARG A 316 -6.12 -8.44 -27.00
C ARG A 316 -5.74 -6.99 -27.35
N ASP A 317 -5.19 -6.30 -26.35
CA ASP A 317 -4.64 -4.95 -26.44
C ASP A 317 -3.22 -4.91 -25.86
N GLU A 318 -2.46 -3.87 -26.21
CA GLU A 318 -1.02 -3.85 -25.92
C GLU A 318 -0.67 -3.76 -24.43
N ILE A 319 -1.51 -3.13 -23.61
CA ILE A 319 -1.26 -3.06 -22.15
C ILE A 319 -1.13 -4.45 -21.51
N ASN A 320 -1.76 -5.46 -22.11
CA ASN A 320 -1.83 -6.81 -21.60
C ASN A 320 -0.71 -7.74 -22.11
N SER A 321 0.23 -7.21 -22.88
CA SER A 321 1.39 -7.92 -23.39
C SER A 321 2.51 -8.03 -22.34
N GLY A 322 3.28 -9.12 -22.39
CA GLY A 322 4.40 -9.42 -21.49
C GLY A 322 5.57 -8.41 -21.50
N GLY A 323 5.82 -7.67 -22.58
CA GLY A 323 6.78 -6.54 -22.57
C GLY A 323 6.43 -5.46 -21.54
N ASN A 324 5.16 -5.42 -21.12
CA ASN A 324 4.68 -4.55 -20.06
C ASN A 324 4.81 -5.13 -18.64
N ILE A 325 5.55 -6.24 -18.47
CA ILE A 325 5.86 -6.90 -17.20
C ILE A 325 7.37 -7.01 -17.07
N GLU A 326 7.95 -6.29 -16.11
CA GLU A 326 9.39 -6.33 -15.85
C GLU A 326 9.69 -6.48 -14.35
N ALA A 327 10.95 -6.68 -13.97
CA ALA A 327 11.33 -6.83 -12.57
C ALA A 327 12.53 -5.97 -12.15
N ILE A 328 12.32 -5.14 -11.13
CA ILE A 328 13.37 -4.46 -10.39
C ILE A 328 14.17 -5.50 -9.61
N PRO A 329 15.50 -5.53 -9.68
CA PRO A 329 16.31 -6.44 -8.88
C PRO A 329 16.17 -6.23 -7.37
N PRO A 330 16.65 -7.18 -6.53
CA PRO A 330 16.52 -7.10 -5.08
C PRO A 330 17.03 -5.78 -4.48
N TYR A 331 16.28 -5.25 -3.51
CA TYR A 331 16.62 -4.00 -2.82
C TYR A 331 15.97 -3.88 -1.44
N THR A 332 16.50 -2.98 -0.62
CA THR A 332 15.90 -2.58 0.65
C THR A 332 15.79 -1.06 0.70
N TYR A 333 14.62 -0.55 1.04
CA TYR A 333 14.38 0.88 1.12
C TYR A 333 13.35 1.22 2.20
N LYS A 334 13.63 2.25 3.00
CA LYS A 334 12.78 2.73 4.11
C LYS A 334 12.29 1.61 5.07
N GLY A 335 13.15 0.64 5.37
CA GLY A 335 12.82 -0.48 6.27
C GLY A 335 12.01 -1.61 5.63
N LYS A 336 11.61 -1.48 4.36
CA LYS A 336 10.98 -2.56 3.58
C LYS A 336 12.03 -3.26 2.71
N SER A 337 12.07 -4.59 2.76
CA SER A 337 12.98 -5.42 1.98
C SER A 337 12.24 -6.18 0.90
N TRP A 338 12.83 -6.25 -0.30
CA TRP A 338 12.34 -6.97 -1.46
C TRP A 338 13.40 -7.97 -1.92
N PRO A 339 13.55 -9.12 -1.23
CA PRO A 339 14.63 -10.07 -1.49
C PRO A 339 14.52 -10.78 -2.85
N ALA A 340 13.31 -10.88 -3.41
CA ALA A 340 13.05 -11.39 -4.76
C ALA A 340 13.02 -10.28 -5.83
N GLY A 341 13.28 -9.02 -5.46
CA GLY A 341 12.97 -7.87 -6.31
C GLY A 341 11.48 -7.49 -6.27
N ARG A 342 11.05 -6.65 -7.20
CA ARG A 342 9.67 -6.18 -7.30
C ARG A 342 9.27 -6.07 -8.77
N VAL A 343 8.09 -6.57 -9.13
CA VAL A 343 7.55 -6.41 -10.49
C VAL A 343 7.29 -4.92 -10.76
N ILE A 344 7.51 -4.48 -12.00
CA ILE A 344 6.96 -3.25 -12.55
C ILE A 344 5.97 -3.56 -13.68
N LEU A 345 4.88 -2.80 -13.70
CA LEU A 345 3.83 -2.87 -14.74
C LEU A 345 3.59 -1.47 -15.30
N GLY A 346 3.33 -1.35 -16.58
CA GLY A 346 2.90 -0.09 -17.19
C GLY A 346 1.38 0.07 -17.17
N ASP A 347 0.91 1.25 -16.78
CA ASP A 347 -0.50 1.63 -16.82
C ASP A 347 -0.80 2.53 -18.03
N HIS A 348 -1.92 2.27 -18.70
CA HIS A 348 -2.45 3.14 -19.76
C HIS A 348 -3.48 4.10 -19.16
N GLY A 349 -2.99 5.12 -18.45
CA GLY A 349 -3.84 6.07 -17.73
C GLY A 349 -4.50 5.44 -16.51
N LYS A 350 -5.83 5.23 -16.56
CA LYS A 350 -6.57 4.51 -15.50
C LYS A 350 -6.64 3.01 -15.73
N GLN A 351 -6.34 2.56 -16.95
CA GLN A 351 -6.35 1.14 -17.30
C GLN A 351 -5.09 0.48 -16.73
N LYS A 352 -5.29 -0.63 -16.04
CA LYS A 352 -4.23 -1.46 -15.48
C LYS A 352 -4.11 -2.75 -16.26
N HIS A 353 -2.91 -3.32 -16.28
CA HIS A 353 -2.68 -4.65 -16.84
C HIS A 353 -3.52 -5.71 -16.11
N HIS A 354 -4.26 -6.52 -16.86
CA HIS A 354 -5.18 -7.54 -16.32
C HIS A 354 -4.49 -8.56 -15.40
N ILE A 355 -3.22 -8.88 -15.65
CA ILE A 355 -2.47 -9.84 -14.83
C ILE A 355 -2.11 -9.30 -13.43
N SER A 356 -2.30 -8.00 -13.18
CA SER A 356 -1.95 -7.35 -11.89
C SER A 356 -2.54 -8.10 -10.70
N ALA A 357 -3.80 -8.53 -10.77
CA ALA A 357 -4.45 -9.26 -9.67
C ALA A 357 -3.76 -10.60 -9.35
N TYR A 358 -3.25 -11.28 -10.37
CA TYR A 358 -2.50 -12.53 -10.19
C TYR A 358 -1.12 -12.28 -9.57
N LEU A 359 -0.38 -11.26 -10.04
CA LEU A 359 0.94 -10.90 -9.51
C LEU A 359 0.86 -10.34 -8.08
N GLU A 360 -0.17 -9.54 -7.78
CA GLU A 360 -0.48 -9.05 -6.43
C GLU A 360 -0.74 -10.21 -5.44
N ALA A 361 -1.46 -11.25 -5.89
CA ALA A 361 -1.72 -12.45 -5.07
C ALA A 361 -0.45 -13.24 -4.70
N GLN A 362 0.67 -13.01 -5.40
CA GLN A 362 1.95 -13.62 -5.06
C GLN A 362 2.64 -12.90 -3.89
N GLU A 363 2.29 -11.63 -3.63
CA GLU A 363 2.76 -10.75 -2.54
C GLU A 363 4.27 -10.43 -2.54
N SER A 364 5.14 -11.41 -2.78
CA SER A 364 6.60 -11.31 -2.62
C SER A 364 7.29 -10.38 -3.62
N GLN A 365 6.66 -10.13 -4.78
CA GLN A 365 7.10 -9.14 -5.77
C GLN A 365 5.96 -8.17 -6.12
N ASN A 366 5.08 -7.85 -5.16
CA ASN A 366 3.90 -7.00 -5.36
C ASN A 366 4.18 -5.79 -6.29
N PRO A 367 3.49 -5.66 -7.43
CA PRO A 367 3.85 -4.73 -8.50
C PRO A 367 4.01 -3.26 -8.09
N LEU A 368 4.84 -2.55 -8.85
CA LEU A 368 4.94 -1.10 -8.90
C LEU A 368 4.47 -0.62 -10.28
N HIS A 369 3.52 0.30 -10.32
CA HIS A 369 2.98 0.79 -11.58
C HIS A 369 3.74 2.02 -12.08
N LEU A 370 4.01 2.05 -13.39
CA LEU A 370 4.67 3.14 -14.12
C LEU A 370 3.73 3.67 -15.21
N ASP A 371 3.83 4.95 -15.58
CA ASP A 371 3.07 5.54 -16.69
C ASP A 371 3.70 5.17 -18.03
N THR A 372 3.02 4.32 -18.79
CA THR A 372 3.43 3.94 -20.15
C THR A 372 2.45 4.40 -21.22
N ALA A 373 1.38 5.11 -20.84
CA ALA A 373 0.30 5.56 -21.74
C ALA A 373 0.76 6.52 -22.86
N TRP A 374 1.98 7.05 -22.74
CA TRP A 374 2.58 7.97 -23.69
C TRP A 374 3.27 7.27 -24.88
N LEU A 375 3.61 5.99 -24.74
CA LEU A 375 4.13 5.16 -25.82
C LEU A 375 2.97 4.56 -26.62
N ALA A 376 3.20 4.28 -27.91
CA ALA A 376 2.18 3.73 -28.80
C ALA A 376 1.85 2.27 -28.44
N ILE A 377 2.87 1.46 -28.19
CA ILE A 377 2.73 0.09 -27.68
C ILE A 377 2.43 0.14 -26.17
N GLY A 378 3.18 0.95 -25.42
CA GLY A 378 2.80 1.28 -24.04
C GLY A 378 3.36 0.30 -23.02
N HIS A 379 4.58 -0.16 -23.24
CA HIS A 379 5.29 -1.12 -22.40
C HIS A 379 6.41 -0.45 -21.60
N VAL A 380 6.82 -1.08 -20.50
CA VAL A 380 7.90 -0.57 -19.64
C VAL A 380 9.29 -0.84 -20.24
N ASP A 381 9.46 -1.94 -20.97
CA ASP A 381 10.73 -2.34 -21.58
C ASP A 381 11.19 -1.39 -22.72
N GLU A 382 10.28 -0.58 -23.28
CA GLU A 382 10.56 0.43 -24.30
C GLU A 382 11.43 1.59 -23.81
N PHE A 383 11.50 1.84 -22.48
CA PHE A 383 12.23 3.00 -21.95
C PHE A 383 13.15 2.72 -20.75
N ILE A 384 13.00 1.57 -20.08
CA ILE A 384 13.81 1.23 -18.90
C ILE A 384 14.26 -0.24 -18.89
N GLN A 385 15.48 -0.46 -18.42
CA GLN A 385 16.06 -1.78 -18.16
C GLN A 385 16.93 -1.75 -16.90
N PHE A 386 17.16 -2.91 -16.27
CA PHE A 386 18.06 -3.04 -15.12
C PHE A 386 19.28 -3.90 -15.43
N LEU A 387 20.47 -3.48 -14.98
CA LEU A 387 21.72 -4.19 -15.26
C LEU A 387 22.56 -4.37 -13.99
N PRO A 388 23.30 -5.49 -13.86
CA PRO A 388 24.33 -5.63 -12.83
C PRO A 388 25.36 -4.52 -12.93
N ALA A 389 25.74 -3.95 -11.79
CA ALA A 389 26.75 -2.91 -11.72
C ALA A 389 27.57 -2.99 -10.43
N LYS A 390 28.82 -2.56 -10.50
CA LYS A 390 29.71 -2.48 -9.33
C LYS A 390 29.47 -1.20 -8.53
N ASN A 391 28.25 -1.02 -8.01
CA ASN A 391 27.89 0.08 -7.12
C ASN A 391 27.34 -0.45 -5.78
N LYS A 392 26.96 0.44 -4.86
CA LYS A 392 26.43 0.05 -3.53
C LYS A 392 25.14 -0.77 -3.61
N ARG A 393 24.36 -0.57 -4.67
CA ARG A 393 23.09 -1.23 -4.94
C ARG A 393 23.27 -2.59 -5.62
N GLY A 394 24.42 -2.82 -6.27
CA GLY A 394 24.72 -4.00 -7.07
C GLY A 394 24.14 -3.95 -8.50
N TRP A 395 23.43 -2.87 -8.84
CA TRP A 395 22.72 -2.72 -10.11
C TRP A 395 22.42 -1.25 -10.42
N VAL A 396 22.18 -0.96 -11.69
CA VAL A 396 21.74 0.35 -12.20
C VAL A 396 20.48 0.20 -13.04
N ALA A 397 19.69 1.27 -13.13
CA ALA A 397 18.65 1.41 -14.14
C ALA A 397 19.25 2.08 -15.38
N VAL A 398 19.13 1.48 -16.56
CA VAL A 398 19.40 2.11 -17.84
C VAL A 398 18.09 2.67 -18.37
N ILE A 399 18.08 3.96 -18.72
CA ILE A 399 16.87 4.68 -19.09
C ILE A 399 17.12 5.51 -20.34
N ASN A 400 16.15 5.51 -21.26
CA ASN A 400 16.16 6.34 -22.45
C ASN A 400 16.18 7.84 -22.10
N ASP A 401 16.92 8.64 -22.86
CA ASP A 401 17.06 10.08 -22.66
C ASP A 401 17.02 10.84 -24.00
N PRO A 402 15.86 11.40 -24.36
CA PRO A 402 15.70 12.25 -25.55
C PRO A 402 16.60 13.47 -25.55
N ARG A 403 16.85 14.07 -24.38
CA ARG A 403 17.69 15.26 -24.27
C ARG A 403 19.14 14.92 -24.54
N ALA A 404 19.60 13.75 -24.12
CA ALA A 404 20.94 13.26 -24.45
C ALA A 404 21.14 13.02 -25.95
N ALA A 405 20.14 12.47 -26.65
CA ALA A 405 20.21 12.28 -28.10
C ALA A 405 20.24 13.62 -28.86
N ILE A 406 19.34 14.55 -28.52
CA ILE A 406 19.30 15.89 -29.14
C ILE A 406 20.62 16.61 -28.93
N LYS A 407 21.15 16.61 -27.70
CA LYS A 407 22.43 17.25 -27.39
C LYS A 407 23.58 16.67 -28.23
N LEU A 408 23.67 15.35 -28.36
CA LEU A 408 24.70 14.69 -29.16
C LEU A 408 24.60 15.09 -30.65
N LEU A 409 23.38 15.17 -31.19
CA LEU A 409 23.15 15.61 -32.56
C LEU A 409 23.50 17.10 -32.76
N GLU A 410 23.19 17.96 -31.79
CA GLU A 410 23.55 19.39 -31.83
C GLU A 410 25.06 19.60 -31.81
N GLU A 411 25.79 18.87 -30.96
CA GLU A 411 27.25 18.88 -30.89
C GLU A 411 27.85 18.41 -32.22
N THR A 412 27.28 17.36 -32.80
CA THR A 412 27.68 16.82 -34.12
C THR A 412 27.44 17.84 -35.24
N ARG A 413 26.29 18.52 -35.24
CA ARG A 413 26.00 19.62 -36.18
C ARG A 413 27.00 20.76 -36.04
N LYS A 414 27.31 21.18 -34.81
CA LYS A 414 28.30 22.25 -34.51
C LYS A 414 29.70 21.88 -34.98
N ALA A 415 30.04 20.59 -34.99
CA ALA A 415 31.30 20.08 -35.52
C ALA A 415 31.37 20.02 -37.06
N GLY A 416 30.35 20.53 -37.77
CA GLY A 416 30.34 20.60 -39.24
C GLY A 416 29.66 19.42 -39.94
N HIS A 417 29.12 18.47 -39.19
CA HIS A 417 28.52 17.25 -39.74
C HIS A 417 26.99 17.34 -39.95
N GLY A 418 26.42 18.55 -39.98
CA GLY A 418 24.97 18.76 -40.06
C GLY A 418 24.28 18.20 -41.32
N SER A 419 25.02 18.05 -42.43
CA SER A 419 24.51 17.49 -43.69
C SER A 419 24.46 15.96 -43.70
N LEU A 420 25.02 15.29 -42.69
CA LEU A 420 24.99 13.83 -42.62
C LEU A 420 23.56 13.32 -42.39
N PRO A 421 23.21 12.14 -42.92
CA PRO A 421 21.94 11.50 -42.62
C PRO A 421 21.81 11.19 -41.11
N ALA A 422 20.64 11.46 -40.53
CA ALA A 422 20.36 11.17 -39.12
C ALA A 422 20.22 9.67 -38.83
N ILE A 423 19.87 8.89 -39.87
CA ILE A 423 19.78 7.43 -39.85
C ILE A 423 20.77 6.89 -40.90
N SER A 424 21.68 5.99 -40.53
CA SER A 424 22.68 5.46 -41.46
C SER A 424 22.24 4.18 -42.18
N ARG A 425 21.10 3.60 -41.79
CA ARG A 425 20.56 2.39 -42.42
C ARG A 425 20.23 2.65 -43.89
N LYS A 426 20.77 1.82 -44.78
CA LYS A 426 20.49 1.91 -46.22
C LYS A 426 19.10 1.34 -46.53
N ASN A 427 18.46 1.88 -47.56
CA ASN A 427 17.25 1.30 -48.11
C ASN A 427 17.61 0.01 -48.86
N ASP A 428 17.02 -1.11 -48.45
CA ASP A 428 17.18 -2.44 -49.05
C ASP A 428 16.04 -2.82 -50.01
N THR A 429 15.15 -1.86 -50.35
CA THR A 429 14.06 -2.05 -51.32
C THR A 429 14.44 -1.60 -52.74
N SER A 430 14.04 -2.40 -53.75
CA SER A 430 13.75 -1.85 -55.09
C SER A 430 12.32 -1.29 -55.05
N PRO A 431 12.07 -0.02 -55.43
CA PRO A 431 10.74 0.56 -55.37
C PRO A 431 9.83 -0.13 -56.40
N ASN A 432 8.92 -0.98 -55.95
CA ASN A 432 7.75 -1.34 -56.74
C ASN A 432 6.63 -0.36 -56.39
N PRO A 433 6.21 0.52 -57.32
CA PRO A 433 5.09 1.40 -57.07
C PRO A 433 3.80 0.56 -57.02
N GLY A 434 3.11 0.59 -55.87
CA GLY A 434 1.76 0.02 -55.71
C GLY A 434 1.64 -1.26 -54.88
N GLN A 435 2.62 -1.61 -54.04
CA GLN A 435 2.48 -2.72 -53.09
C GLN A 435 2.06 -2.17 -51.71
N ASP A 436 0.80 -2.39 -51.33
CA ASP A 436 0.34 -2.11 -49.96
C ASP A 436 1.11 -3.00 -48.97
N CYS A 437 1.83 -2.37 -48.04
CA CYS A 437 2.78 -3.01 -47.14
C CYS A 437 2.17 -3.29 -45.76
N ASP A 438 1.34 -4.32 -45.68
CA ASP A 438 0.64 -4.67 -44.43
C ASP A 438 1.23 -5.91 -43.71
N THR A 439 2.40 -6.43 -44.13
CA THR A 439 3.00 -7.65 -43.57
C THR A 439 4.49 -7.51 -43.22
N PHE A 440 4.97 -8.27 -42.22
CA PHE A 440 6.39 -8.38 -41.81
C PHE A 440 7.33 -8.90 -42.91
N ALA A 441 6.78 -9.40 -44.03
CA ALA A 441 7.55 -9.89 -45.17
C ALA A 441 8.06 -8.76 -46.08
N CYS A 442 7.52 -7.54 -45.94
CA CYS A 442 7.87 -6.40 -46.79
C CYS A 442 8.93 -5.51 -46.14
N ALA A 443 9.96 -5.13 -46.89
CA ALA A 443 10.93 -4.13 -46.43
C ALA A 443 10.30 -2.72 -46.53
N ILE A 444 10.36 -1.96 -45.44
CA ILE A 444 9.85 -0.58 -45.41
C ILE A 444 11.01 0.36 -45.74
N PRO A 445 10.85 1.26 -46.73
CA PRO A 445 11.89 2.23 -47.07
C PRO A 445 12.30 3.09 -45.88
N VAL A 446 13.61 3.24 -45.67
CA VAL A 446 14.15 4.11 -44.62
C VAL A 446 14.18 5.55 -45.12
N ASN A 447 13.23 6.38 -44.70
CA ASN A 447 13.27 7.82 -44.96
C ASN A 447 14.21 8.51 -43.98
N THR A 448 15.22 9.21 -44.49
CA THR A 448 16.30 9.73 -43.66
C THR A 448 16.47 11.25 -43.80
N PRO A 449 16.04 12.05 -42.81
CA PRO A 449 16.41 13.46 -42.75
C PRO A 449 17.90 13.61 -42.42
N THR A 450 18.51 14.72 -42.84
CA THR A 450 19.84 15.12 -42.33
C THR A 450 19.76 15.51 -40.85
N ILE A 451 20.89 15.50 -40.14
CA ILE A 451 20.97 15.98 -38.75
C ILE A 451 20.40 17.40 -38.63
N THR A 452 20.77 18.30 -39.55
CA THR A 452 20.24 19.67 -39.56
C THR A 452 18.73 19.69 -39.73
N GLN A 453 18.18 18.95 -40.71
CA GLN A 453 16.73 18.90 -40.94
C GLN A 453 15.99 18.38 -39.70
N LEU A 454 16.49 17.30 -39.08
CA LEU A 454 15.91 16.72 -37.88
C LEU A 454 15.90 17.72 -36.72
N LEU A 455 17.03 18.40 -36.45
CA LEU A 455 17.12 19.39 -35.37
C LEU A 455 16.31 20.66 -35.63
N THR A 456 16.01 20.98 -36.89
CA THR A 456 15.14 22.12 -37.24
C THR A 456 13.65 21.80 -37.17
N ASP A 457 13.27 20.53 -37.06
CA ASP A 457 11.87 20.12 -36.87
C ASP A 457 11.39 20.47 -35.45
N LYS A 458 10.76 21.64 -35.33
CA LYS A 458 10.20 22.13 -34.07
C LYS A 458 9.12 21.20 -33.49
N LYS A 459 8.38 20.45 -34.32
CA LYS A 459 7.35 19.51 -33.85
C LYS A 459 8.03 18.30 -33.19
N LEU A 460 9.03 17.72 -33.87
CA LEU A 460 9.79 16.59 -33.35
C LEU A 460 10.55 16.94 -32.06
N MET A 461 11.16 18.13 -31.99
CA MET A 461 11.86 18.59 -30.77
C MET A 461 10.89 18.76 -29.60
N LYS A 462 9.73 19.39 -29.82
CA LYS A 462 8.68 19.54 -28.78
C LYS A 462 8.14 18.17 -28.34
N LEU A 463 7.97 17.22 -29.28
CA LEU A 463 7.54 15.86 -28.98
C LEU A 463 8.53 15.15 -28.06
N ASN A 464 9.83 15.20 -28.39
CA ASN A 464 10.88 14.54 -27.60
C ASN A 464 11.06 15.16 -26.21
N GLU A 465 10.85 16.46 -26.06
CA GLU A 465 10.80 17.09 -24.73
C GLU A 465 9.61 16.57 -23.89
N ARG A 466 8.42 16.38 -24.50
CA ARG A 466 7.27 15.75 -23.81
C ARG A 466 7.58 14.30 -23.41
N CYS A 467 8.27 13.54 -24.27
CA CYS A 467 8.72 12.18 -23.95
C CYS A 467 9.68 12.18 -22.75
N ALA A 468 10.66 13.09 -22.75
CA ALA A 468 11.61 13.23 -21.64
C ALA A 468 10.91 13.56 -20.31
N GLN A 469 9.88 14.42 -20.34
CA GLN A 469 9.07 14.74 -19.17
C GLN A 469 8.28 13.54 -18.62
N ARG A 470 7.76 12.67 -19.51
CA ARG A 470 7.09 11.41 -19.12
C ARG A 470 8.06 10.45 -18.47
N ILE A 471 9.25 10.26 -19.05
CA ILE A 471 10.33 9.45 -18.50
C ILE A 471 10.74 9.98 -17.11
N ASP A 472 10.91 11.30 -16.96
CA ASP A 472 11.23 11.91 -15.66
C ASP A 472 10.13 11.67 -14.61
N GLY A 473 8.86 11.58 -15.04
CA GLY A 473 7.74 11.17 -14.19
C GLY A 473 7.93 9.78 -13.60
N ASN A 474 8.28 8.81 -14.44
CA ASN A 474 8.57 7.45 -13.99
C ASN A 474 9.81 7.37 -13.11
N ILE A 475 10.87 8.13 -13.43
CA ILE A 475 12.05 8.25 -12.56
C ILE A 475 11.67 8.76 -11.19
N ARG A 476 10.81 9.79 -11.08
CA ARG A 476 10.32 10.29 -9.78
C ARG A 476 9.59 9.20 -8.98
N THR A 477 8.77 8.38 -9.63
CA THR A 477 8.10 7.23 -9.00
C THR A 477 9.13 6.23 -8.48
N LEU A 478 10.12 5.85 -9.28
CA LEU A 478 11.18 4.93 -8.87
C LEU A 478 12.03 5.50 -7.73
N THR A 479 12.39 6.78 -7.76
CA THR A 479 13.09 7.46 -6.66
C THR A 479 12.26 7.41 -5.37
N LYS A 480 10.95 7.64 -5.46
CA LYS A 480 10.05 7.62 -4.31
C LYS A 480 9.88 6.23 -3.69
N GLU A 481 9.77 5.18 -4.51
CA GLU A 481 9.39 3.82 -4.12
C GLU A 481 10.57 2.85 -3.95
N VAL A 482 11.69 3.12 -4.65
CA VAL A 482 12.89 2.27 -4.73
C VAL A 482 14.12 2.97 -4.15
N GLY A 483 14.07 4.30 -4.04
CA GLY A 483 15.19 5.11 -3.56
C GLY A 483 16.32 5.24 -4.57
N LEU A 484 16.02 5.19 -5.87
CA LEU A 484 17.01 5.45 -6.91
C LEU A 484 17.60 6.86 -6.76
N THR A 485 18.91 6.95 -6.95
CA THR A 485 19.66 8.20 -7.04
C THR A 485 20.21 8.37 -8.45
N ASP A 486 20.71 9.56 -8.80
CA ASP A 486 21.32 9.78 -10.11
C ASP A 486 22.54 8.87 -10.36
N GLU A 487 23.25 8.47 -9.31
CA GLU A 487 24.35 7.49 -9.39
C GLU A 487 23.88 6.07 -9.74
N ASP A 488 22.59 5.77 -9.50
CA ASP A 488 21.96 4.49 -9.81
C ASP A 488 21.36 4.46 -11.22
N ILE A 489 21.44 5.57 -11.99
CA ILE A 489 20.80 5.72 -13.31
C ILE A 489 21.84 5.97 -14.41
N ILE A 490 21.76 5.20 -15.49
CA ILE A 490 22.50 5.44 -16.73
C ILE A 490 21.53 5.90 -17.80
N ARG A 491 21.67 7.17 -18.19
CA ARG A 491 20.91 7.75 -19.30
C ARG A 491 21.61 7.46 -20.64
N ILE A 492 20.86 6.92 -21.59
CA ILE A 492 21.32 6.62 -22.95
C ILE A 492 20.52 7.41 -24.01
N PRO A 493 21.17 7.88 -25.09
CA PRO A 493 20.49 8.64 -26.13
C PRO A 493 19.43 7.78 -26.84
N ALA A 494 18.20 8.27 -26.91
CA ALA A 494 17.10 7.68 -27.67
C ALA A 494 16.21 8.81 -28.21
N LEU A 495 15.58 8.64 -29.38
CA LEU A 495 14.60 9.60 -29.91
C LEU A 495 13.28 8.89 -30.19
N PHE A 496 12.20 9.67 -30.14
CA PHE A 496 10.84 9.21 -30.37
C PHE A 496 10.18 10.01 -31.50
N LYS A 497 9.23 9.38 -32.20
CA LYS A 497 8.39 9.97 -33.25
C LYS A 497 6.93 9.67 -33.00
N ALA A 498 6.04 10.48 -33.59
CA ALA A 498 4.62 10.17 -33.59
C ALA A 498 4.40 8.81 -34.29
N SER A 499 3.49 8.02 -33.75
CA SER A 499 3.18 6.70 -34.27
C SER A 499 2.14 6.76 -35.40
N ASP A 500 2.38 6.02 -36.47
CA ASP A 500 1.41 5.78 -37.55
C ASP A 500 0.53 4.53 -37.28
N PHE A 501 0.81 3.77 -36.22
CA PHE A 501 -0.01 2.63 -35.79
C PHE A 501 -1.38 3.15 -35.29
N ALA A 502 -2.39 3.04 -36.16
CA ALA A 502 -3.71 3.64 -35.99
C ALA A 502 -4.53 3.06 -34.80
N GLY A 503 -5.36 3.92 -34.21
CA GLY A 503 -6.34 3.58 -33.15
C GLY A 503 -6.28 4.46 -31.90
N GLY A 504 -5.47 5.52 -31.94
CA GLY A 504 -5.21 6.42 -30.84
C GLY A 504 -6.34 7.35 -30.42
N ASP A 505 -6.58 7.41 -29.12
CA ASP A 505 -7.26 8.54 -28.50
C ASP A 505 -6.31 9.75 -28.55
N ASP A 506 -6.69 10.81 -29.28
CA ASP A 506 -5.92 12.07 -29.47
C ASP A 506 -5.49 12.73 -28.14
N SER A 507 -6.03 12.28 -27.00
CA SER A 507 -5.62 12.71 -25.65
C SER A 507 -4.27 12.11 -25.17
N ARG A 508 -3.70 11.11 -25.86
CA ARG A 508 -2.43 10.43 -25.49
C ARG A 508 -1.28 10.77 -26.46
N LEU A 509 -0.04 10.82 -25.94
CA LEU A 509 1.14 11.23 -26.72
C LEU A 509 1.47 10.27 -27.88
N GLN A 510 1.27 8.96 -27.63
CA GLN A 510 1.45 7.82 -28.54
C GLN A 510 2.64 7.93 -29.50
N VAL A 511 3.81 7.64 -28.96
CA VAL A 511 5.06 7.66 -29.72
C VAL A 511 5.69 6.30 -29.83
N GLY A 512 6.39 6.07 -30.94
CA GLY A 512 7.32 4.96 -31.12
C GLY A 512 8.77 5.45 -31.18
N ALA A 513 9.71 4.52 -31.15
CA ALA A 513 11.12 4.84 -31.33
C ALA A 513 11.36 5.45 -32.73
N PHE A 514 12.13 6.54 -32.82
CA PHE A 514 12.47 7.19 -34.10
C PHE A 514 13.49 6.35 -34.88
N PHE A 515 14.51 5.87 -34.16
CA PHE A 515 15.46 4.85 -34.58
C PHE A 515 15.47 3.74 -33.51
N PRO A 516 15.98 2.53 -33.80
CA PRO A 516 15.85 1.40 -32.90
C PRO A 516 16.24 1.67 -31.45
N GLY A 517 15.31 1.37 -30.54
CA GLY A 517 15.38 1.67 -29.11
C GLY A 517 16.31 0.75 -28.34
N VAL A 518 17.59 1.09 -28.24
CA VAL A 518 18.65 0.22 -27.66
C VAL A 518 18.39 -0.24 -26.21
N VAL A 519 17.57 0.45 -25.42
CA VAL A 519 17.19 -0.02 -24.07
C VAL A 519 16.43 -1.36 -24.12
N ASN A 520 15.66 -1.60 -25.18
CA ASN A 520 14.87 -2.80 -25.46
C ASN A 520 15.81 -3.89 -26.04
N ASN A 521 16.86 -4.22 -25.28
CA ASN A 521 17.86 -5.24 -25.61
C ASN A 521 17.75 -6.47 -24.71
N LEU A 522 18.29 -7.61 -25.13
CA LEU A 522 18.34 -8.80 -24.29
C LEU A 522 19.61 -8.86 -23.42
N VAL A 523 19.43 -8.81 -22.10
CA VAL A 523 20.54 -8.89 -21.12
C VAL A 523 20.98 -10.33 -20.85
N LEU A 524 22.18 -10.71 -21.30
CA LEU A 524 22.78 -12.02 -21.07
C LEU A 524 23.64 -12.03 -19.79
N THR A 525 22.99 -11.77 -18.65
CA THR A 525 23.65 -11.79 -17.34
C THR A 525 24.29 -13.15 -17.05
N GLY A 526 25.51 -13.11 -16.50
CA GLY A 526 26.42 -14.25 -16.39
C GLY A 526 27.47 -14.33 -17.50
N TYR A 527 27.25 -13.60 -18.61
CA TYR A 527 28.15 -13.56 -19.77
C TYR A 527 28.64 -12.15 -20.10
N LYS A 528 28.24 -11.15 -19.30
CA LYS A 528 28.64 -9.72 -19.42
C LYS A 528 28.41 -9.13 -20.80
N THR A 529 27.33 -9.55 -21.47
CA THR A 529 26.96 -9.04 -22.79
C THR A 529 25.46 -8.80 -22.88
N CYS A 530 25.07 -7.88 -23.75
CA CYS A 530 23.70 -7.67 -24.22
C CYS A 530 23.64 -7.89 -25.74
N VAL A 531 22.48 -8.33 -26.21
CA VAL A 531 22.15 -8.36 -27.65
C VAL A 531 21.11 -7.27 -27.89
N ALA A 532 21.46 -6.27 -28.68
CA ALA A 532 20.69 -5.04 -28.80
C ALA A 532 20.36 -4.70 -30.25
N PRO A 533 19.27 -3.96 -30.50
CA PRO A 533 18.99 -3.44 -31.82
C PRO A 533 20.11 -2.48 -32.24
N ASN A 534 20.51 -2.53 -33.51
CA ASN A 534 21.43 -1.54 -34.06
C ASN A 534 20.70 -0.18 -34.17
N PRO A 535 21.15 0.88 -33.49
CA PRO A 535 20.44 2.16 -33.52
C PRO A 535 20.51 2.87 -34.88
N TRP A 536 21.44 2.47 -35.76
CA TRP A 536 21.60 3.07 -37.09
C TRP A 536 21.68 4.60 -37.06
N GLY A 537 22.42 5.18 -36.10
CA GLY A 537 22.61 6.62 -35.96
C GLY A 537 23.55 7.22 -37.02
N PRO A 538 23.82 8.55 -36.96
CA PRO A 538 24.70 9.21 -37.91
C PRO A 538 26.14 8.66 -37.86
N VAL A 539 26.75 8.49 -39.03
CA VAL A 539 28.11 7.95 -39.16
C VAL A 539 29.13 9.07 -39.35
N VAL A 540 29.94 9.32 -38.32
CA VAL A 540 31.07 10.28 -38.35
C VAL A 540 32.37 9.47 -38.31
N ASP A 541 33.29 9.74 -39.23
CA ASP A 541 34.58 9.02 -39.34
C ASP A 541 34.44 7.48 -39.36
N GLY A 542 33.40 7.00 -40.07
CA GLY A 542 33.12 5.56 -40.19
C GLY A 542 32.49 4.92 -38.94
N LYS A 543 32.10 5.70 -37.93
CA LYS A 543 31.48 5.20 -36.69
C LYS A 543 30.09 5.80 -36.47
N ASP A 544 29.13 4.95 -36.14
CA ASP A 544 27.81 5.38 -35.65
C ASP A 544 27.95 5.99 -34.24
N ILE A 545 27.72 7.31 -34.15
CA ILE A 545 27.95 8.06 -32.91
C ILE A 545 26.96 7.68 -31.78
N ILE A 546 25.76 7.23 -32.12
CA ILE A 546 24.74 6.79 -31.15
C ILE A 546 25.18 5.44 -30.58
N ALA A 547 25.51 4.49 -31.48
CA ALA A 547 25.99 3.18 -31.11
C ALA A 547 27.26 3.25 -30.23
N GLU A 548 28.24 4.07 -30.60
CA GLU A 548 29.48 4.25 -29.85
C GLU A 548 29.25 4.91 -28.48
N THR A 549 28.36 5.90 -28.40
CA THR A 549 27.99 6.52 -27.13
C THR A 549 27.37 5.50 -26.18
N ILE A 550 26.47 4.66 -26.68
CA ILE A 550 25.80 3.63 -25.86
C ILE A 550 26.78 2.52 -25.47
N LYS A 551 27.62 2.04 -26.39
CA LYS A 551 28.73 1.12 -26.08
C LYS A 551 29.58 1.64 -24.93
N ALA A 552 29.98 2.91 -24.98
CA ALA A 552 30.78 3.51 -23.92
C ALA A 552 30.05 3.55 -22.57
N LYS A 553 28.73 3.82 -22.57
CA LYS A 553 27.91 3.82 -21.34
C LYS A 553 27.78 2.43 -20.72
N TYR A 554 27.53 1.39 -21.52
CA TYR A 554 27.45 0.00 -21.06
C TYR A 554 28.83 -0.54 -20.62
N ALA A 555 29.90 -0.16 -21.32
CA ALA A 555 31.26 -0.55 -20.95
C ALA A 555 31.66 -0.03 -19.56
N LYS A 556 31.18 1.15 -19.14
CA LYS A 556 31.45 1.70 -17.79
C LYS A 556 30.94 0.82 -16.65
N ILE A 557 29.89 0.02 -16.88
CA ILE A 557 29.38 -0.96 -15.90
C ILE A 557 29.86 -2.38 -16.17
N GLY A 558 30.75 -2.58 -17.15
CA GLY A 558 31.36 -3.86 -17.45
C GLY A 558 30.50 -4.79 -18.32
N THR A 559 29.57 -4.23 -19.09
CA THR A 559 28.71 -4.96 -20.02
C THR A 559 29.08 -4.62 -21.47
N LYS A 560 29.31 -5.63 -22.30
CA LYS A 560 29.48 -5.48 -23.75
C LYS A 560 28.11 -5.41 -24.43
N ILE A 561 27.99 -4.63 -25.49
CA ILE A 561 26.80 -4.64 -26.35
C ILE A 561 27.17 -5.18 -27.72
N SER A 562 26.33 -6.08 -28.23
CA SER A 562 26.41 -6.62 -29.59
C SER A 562 25.18 -6.19 -30.34
N PHE A 563 25.37 -5.41 -31.40
CA PHE A 563 24.28 -4.88 -32.21
C PHE A 563 23.90 -5.85 -33.33
N ILE A 564 22.61 -6.03 -33.56
CA ILE A 564 22.05 -6.80 -34.69
C ILE A 564 21.01 -5.95 -35.42
N ASP A 565 20.80 -6.21 -36.72
CA ASP A 565 19.74 -5.52 -37.47
C ASP A 565 18.40 -6.19 -37.21
N ASP A 566 17.46 -5.43 -36.64
CA ASP A 566 16.09 -5.85 -36.41
C ASP A 566 15.07 -4.91 -37.04
N TRP A 567 15.51 -4.02 -37.93
CA TRP A 567 14.69 -2.96 -38.48
C TRP A 567 13.42 -3.49 -39.18
N ASN A 568 13.62 -4.38 -40.16
CA ASN A 568 12.53 -5.00 -40.92
C ASN A 568 11.87 -6.18 -40.17
N THR A 569 12.33 -6.52 -38.97
CA THR A 569 11.77 -7.63 -38.19
C THR A 569 10.93 -7.21 -36.99
N HIS A 570 11.35 -6.18 -36.25
CA HIS A 570 10.71 -5.79 -34.99
C HIS A 570 10.53 -4.26 -34.93
N HIS A 571 11.54 -3.47 -35.29
CA HIS A 571 11.47 -2.00 -35.21
C HIS A 571 10.29 -1.41 -35.99
N ASN A 572 10.12 -1.86 -37.25
CA ASN A 572 9.00 -1.46 -38.09
C ASN A 572 7.63 -1.89 -37.55
N GLY A 573 7.59 -2.86 -36.63
CA GLY A 573 6.40 -3.31 -35.93
C GLY A 573 6.21 -2.66 -34.55
N GLY A 574 7.07 -1.70 -34.18
CA GLY A 574 6.97 -0.96 -32.92
C GLY A 574 7.73 -1.57 -31.73
N GLY A 575 8.49 -2.64 -31.92
CA GLY A 575 9.29 -3.29 -30.86
C GLY A 575 10.76 -3.46 -31.26
N GLU A 576 11.57 -4.09 -30.41
CA GLU A 576 13.00 -4.35 -30.72
C GLU A 576 13.41 -5.78 -30.31
N VAL A 577 14.72 -6.05 -30.26
CA VAL A 577 15.29 -7.34 -29.83
C VAL A 577 14.67 -7.91 -28.55
N HIS A 578 14.40 -7.08 -27.54
CA HIS A 578 13.78 -7.58 -26.31
C HIS A 578 12.33 -8.02 -26.57
N CYS A 579 11.49 -7.23 -27.25
CA CYS A 579 10.13 -7.63 -27.64
C CYS A 579 10.07 -8.97 -28.43
N GLY A 580 11.06 -9.20 -29.30
CA GLY A 580 11.17 -10.42 -30.11
C GLY A 580 11.76 -11.65 -29.40
N SER A 581 12.23 -11.50 -28.16
CA SER A 581 12.93 -12.56 -27.42
C SER A 581 12.47 -12.65 -25.97
N ASN A 582 12.92 -13.67 -25.24
CA ASN A 582 12.78 -13.73 -23.78
C ASN A 582 13.92 -14.60 -23.19
N SER A 583 14.07 -14.65 -21.87
CA SER A 583 15.15 -15.37 -21.20
C SER A 583 14.67 -16.24 -20.03
N ILE A 584 15.19 -17.47 -20.03
CA ILE A 584 15.09 -18.40 -18.91
C ILE A 584 16.29 -18.14 -18.00
N ARG A 585 16.06 -17.85 -16.73
CA ARG A 585 17.13 -17.50 -15.78
C ARG A 585 17.23 -18.46 -14.59
N ASP A 586 18.38 -18.44 -13.92
CA ASP A 586 18.69 -19.26 -12.75
C ASP A 586 17.67 -19.08 -11.61
N MET A 587 17.25 -20.20 -11.00
CA MET A 587 16.21 -20.25 -9.97
C MET A 587 16.79 -20.55 -8.56
N SER A 588 18.10 -20.39 -8.37
CA SER A 588 18.80 -20.78 -7.12
C SER A 588 18.79 -19.68 -6.05
N ALA A 589 18.38 -18.46 -6.41
CA ALA A 589 18.32 -17.32 -5.51
C ALA A 589 17.38 -17.59 -4.33
N ARG A 590 17.86 -17.34 -3.10
CA ARG A 590 17.08 -17.50 -1.87
C ARG A 590 16.28 -16.24 -1.59
N TRP A 591 14.95 -16.35 -1.56
CA TRP A 591 14.05 -15.22 -1.32
C TRP A 591 13.39 -15.21 0.08
N CYS A 592 13.36 -16.34 0.80
CA CYS A 592 12.49 -16.53 1.98
C CYS A 592 13.21 -16.77 3.34
N ILE A 593 14.47 -16.37 3.51
CA ILE A 593 15.28 -16.70 4.71
C ILE A 593 14.76 -15.99 5.99
N ALA A 594 14.59 -16.76 7.07
CA ALA A 594 14.34 -16.28 8.44
C ALA A 594 15.54 -15.47 8.99
N ALA A 595 15.27 -14.48 9.83
CA ALA A 595 16.15 -13.39 10.30
C ALA A 595 17.55 -13.73 10.91
N ILE A 596 18.07 -14.95 10.79
CA ILE A 596 19.40 -15.36 11.28
C ILE A 596 20.54 -14.94 10.34
N LEU A 597 20.22 -14.44 9.13
CA LEU A 597 21.20 -13.77 8.25
C LEU A 597 20.83 -12.30 8.01
N ILE A 598 20.56 -11.54 9.07
CA ILE A 598 21.04 -10.15 9.08
C ILE A 598 22.57 -10.25 9.22
N LYS A 599 23.25 -10.65 8.14
CA LYS A 599 24.52 -10.01 7.84
C LYS A 599 24.14 -8.57 7.50
N PRO A 600 24.42 -7.57 8.36
CA PRO A 600 24.46 -6.22 7.83
C PRO A 600 25.40 -6.30 6.63
N SER A 601 24.96 -5.79 5.48
CA SER A 601 25.85 -5.55 4.36
C SER A 601 27.03 -4.72 4.89
N THR A 602 28.14 -5.39 5.18
CA THR A 602 29.46 -4.78 5.27
C THR A 602 29.79 -4.41 3.83
N GLN A 603 29.93 -3.15 3.43
CA GLN A 603 30.83 -2.19 4.03
C GLN A 603 30.35 -0.72 3.86
N VAL A 604 30.19 -0.06 5.01
CA VAL A 604 30.53 1.33 5.37
C VAL A 604 30.38 2.42 4.29
N VAL A 605 29.22 3.08 4.26
CA VAL A 605 29.19 4.54 4.07
C VAL A 605 29.46 5.15 5.44
N LYS A 606 30.55 5.90 5.59
CA LYS A 606 30.82 6.69 6.81
C LYS A 606 29.72 7.75 6.99
N LYS A 607 28.59 7.38 7.59
CA LYS A 607 27.82 8.31 8.42
C LYS A 607 28.64 8.57 9.69
N PRO A 608 28.60 9.78 10.27
CA PRO A 608 29.31 10.06 11.52
C PRO A 608 28.96 8.94 12.49
N THR A 609 29.99 8.24 12.95
CA THR A 609 29.87 7.10 13.85
C THR A 609 28.92 7.48 14.97
N ARG A 610 27.76 6.81 15.06
CA ARG A 610 26.94 6.88 16.27
C ARG A 610 27.84 6.43 17.40
N GLN A 611 28.24 7.35 18.26
CA GLN A 611 29.09 7.03 19.39
C GLN A 611 28.32 6.03 20.25
N LEU A 612 28.86 4.81 20.42
CA LEU A 612 28.33 3.83 21.36
C LEU A 612 28.39 4.36 22.81
N PHE A 613 29.23 5.37 23.04
CA PHE A 613 29.41 6.01 24.34
C PHE A 613 29.51 7.53 24.16
N ASP A 614 28.46 8.25 24.55
CA ASP A 614 28.47 9.71 24.66
C ASP A 614 29.08 10.08 26.03
N LYS A 615 30.37 10.46 26.07
CA LYS A 615 31.07 10.82 27.31
C LYS A 615 30.42 12.00 28.05
N SER A 616 29.58 12.80 27.39
CA SER A 616 28.86 13.91 28.04
C SER A 616 27.78 13.42 29.03
N ILE A 617 27.37 12.15 28.93
CA ILE A 617 26.38 11.50 29.79
C ILE A 617 26.79 11.52 31.26
N ILE A 618 28.05 11.24 31.56
CA ILE A 618 28.58 11.19 32.94
C ILE A 618 28.53 12.59 33.59
N LYS A 619 28.58 13.65 32.78
CA LYS A 619 28.51 15.04 33.25
C LYS A 619 27.07 15.55 33.36
N ASP A 620 26.11 14.89 32.71
CA ASP A 620 24.70 15.21 32.79
C ASP A 620 24.07 14.55 34.01
N LYS A 621 24.08 15.28 35.13
CA LYS A 621 23.59 14.79 36.43
C LYS A 621 22.15 14.30 36.35
N ALA A 622 21.27 15.00 35.63
CA ALA A 622 19.86 14.59 35.52
C ALA A 622 19.73 13.28 34.73
N PHE A 623 20.48 13.15 33.64
CA PHE A 623 20.47 11.94 32.84
C PHE A 623 21.10 10.72 33.56
N SER A 624 22.19 10.94 34.32
CA SER A 624 22.80 9.87 35.12
C SER A 624 21.87 9.39 36.23
N THR A 625 21.20 10.32 36.94
CA THR A 625 20.28 9.98 38.02
C THR A 625 19.01 9.28 37.50
N ILE A 626 18.44 9.67 36.34
CA ILE A 626 17.28 8.94 35.78
C ILE A 626 17.64 7.54 35.29
N THR A 627 18.88 7.35 34.83
CA THR A 627 19.40 6.03 34.45
C THR A 627 19.51 5.11 35.67
N LEU A 628 20.07 5.63 36.77
CA LEU A 628 20.14 4.91 38.04
C LEU A 628 18.76 4.64 38.64
N ALA A 629 17.87 5.63 38.61
CA ALA A 629 16.49 5.46 39.05
C ALA A 629 15.79 4.36 38.23
N SER A 630 15.96 4.34 36.91
CA SER A 630 15.39 3.32 36.04
C SER A 630 15.88 1.91 36.37
N PHE A 631 17.16 1.74 36.72
CA PHE A 631 17.65 0.47 37.23
C PHE A 631 16.88 0.00 38.48
N PHE A 632 16.73 0.87 39.48
CA PHE A 632 16.02 0.54 40.73
C PHE A 632 14.50 0.39 40.57
N ILE A 633 13.88 1.11 39.63
CA ILE A 633 12.47 0.90 39.26
C ILE A 633 12.30 -0.56 38.86
N TRP A 634 13.06 -1.00 37.85
CA TRP A 634 12.92 -2.34 37.29
C TRP A 634 13.47 -3.46 38.18
N LEU A 635 14.31 -3.11 39.17
CA LEU A 635 14.79 -4.03 40.21
C LEU A 635 13.67 -4.53 41.13
N GLY A 636 12.66 -3.70 41.42
CA GLY A 636 11.50 -4.09 42.23
C GLY A 636 10.23 -4.36 41.42
N PHE A 637 10.07 -3.68 40.28
CA PHE A 637 8.80 -3.60 39.55
C PHE A 637 8.16 -4.96 39.21
N LEU A 638 8.95 -5.93 38.74
CA LEU A 638 8.46 -7.22 38.26
C LEU A 638 8.21 -8.24 39.38
N VAL A 639 8.62 -7.96 40.62
CA VAL A 639 8.52 -8.92 41.72
C VAL A 639 7.07 -9.35 41.98
N PRO A 640 6.07 -8.44 42.06
CA PRO A 640 4.69 -8.86 42.25
C PRO A 640 4.13 -9.64 41.06
N TYR A 641 4.55 -9.31 39.82
CA TYR A 641 4.13 -10.04 38.62
C TYR A 641 4.59 -11.49 38.65
N ILE A 642 5.86 -11.71 38.99
CA ILE A 642 6.49 -13.04 38.97
C ILE A 642 5.99 -13.89 40.13
N LEU A 643 5.82 -13.29 41.32
CA LEU A 643 5.44 -14.03 42.52
C LEU A 643 3.91 -14.15 42.71
N THR A 644 3.08 -13.53 41.86
CA THR A 644 1.61 -13.59 41.98
C THR A 644 1.08 -15.03 42.08
N PRO A 645 1.44 -15.98 41.18
CA PRO A 645 0.95 -17.35 41.30
C PRO A 645 1.46 -18.05 42.56
N SER A 646 2.73 -17.86 42.91
CA SER A 646 3.35 -18.45 44.11
C SER A 646 2.71 -17.93 45.40
N PHE A 647 2.39 -16.64 45.47
CA PHE A 647 1.75 -16.02 46.63
C PHE A 647 0.32 -16.54 46.81
N CYS A 648 -0.44 -16.73 45.72
CA CYS A 648 -1.77 -17.35 45.77
C CYS A 648 -1.73 -18.80 46.26
N LEU A 649 -0.68 -19.55 45.91
CA LEU A 649 -0.54 -20.97 46.25
C LEU A 649 0.04 -21.20 47.65
N MET A 650 0.86 -20.29 48.17
CA MET A 650 1.67 -20.53 49.37
C MET A 650 1.67 -19.38 50.38
N GLY A 651 1.25 -18.18 49.98
CA GLY A 651 1.35 -16.96 50.80
C GLY A 651 0.05 -16.52 51.47
N LEU A 652 -1.10 -17.07 51.07
CA LEU A 652 -2.41 -16.79 51.67
C LEU A 652 -2.73 -17.79 52.78
N ASP A 653 -3.48 -17.35 53.81
CA ASP A 653 -3.95 -18.20 54.92
C ASP A 653 -4.78 -19.39 54.42
N HIS A 654 -5.49 -19.19 53.31
CA HIS A 654 -6.22 -20.21 52.56
C HIS A 654 -5.73 -20.24 51.11
N PRO A 655 -4.82 -21.18 50.75
CA PRO A 655 -4.34 -21.36 49.39
C PRO A 655 -5.48 -21.58 48.38
N VAL A 656 -5.35 -20.99 47.21
CA VAL A 656 -6.33 -21.15 46.12
C VAL A 656 -5.91 -22.24 45.13
N SER A 657 -6.84 -22.69 44.26
CA SER A 657 -6.52 -23.64 43.20
C SER A 657 -5.45 -23.10 42.24
N SER A 658 -4.68 -24.00 41.62
CA SER A 658 -3.66 -23.64 40.62
C SER A 658 -4.23 -22.75 39.52
N ASP A 659 -5.41 -23.08 39.02
CA ASP A 659 -6.04 -22.35 37.93
C ASP A 659 -6.39 -20.92 38.34
N LEU A 660 -6.91 -20.73 39.55
CA LEU A 660 -7.22 -19.41 40.08
C LEU A 660 -5.94 -18.62 40.38
N ALA A 661 -4.90 -19.25 40.92
CA ALA A 661 -3.60 -18.63 41.17
C ALA A 661 -2.95 -18.07 39.89
N TYR A 662 -2.98 -18.83 38.80
CA TYR A 662 -2.51 -18.35 37.49
C TYR A 662 -3.43 -17.26 36.91
N TYR A 663 -4.74 -17.32 37.16
CA TYR A 663 -5.71 -16.33 36.69
C TYR A 663 -5.57 -14.95 37.38
N MET A 664 -4.96 -14.90 38.57
CA MET A 664 -4.68 -13.62 39.24
C MET A 664 -3.66 -12.74 38.50
N LEU A 665 -2.76 -13.33 37.71
CA LEU A 665 -1.80 -12.57 36.89
C LEU A 665 -2.47 -11.79 35.73
N PRO A 666 -3.42 -12.38 34.97
CA PRO A 666 -4.32 -11.65 34.07
C PRO A 666 -5.05 -10.47 34.73
N VAL A 667 -5.55 -10.60 35.96
CA VAL A 667 -6.23 -9.51 36.68
C VAL A 667 -5.29 -8.31 36.88
N LEU A 668 -4.06 -8.57 37.33
CA LEU A 668 -3.04 -7.54 37.47
C LEU A 668 -2.72 -6.87 36.12
N ASN A 669 -2.55 -7.65 35.05
CA ASN A 669 -2.26 -7.12 33.70
C ASN A 669 -3.43 -6.31 33.12
N ALA A 670 -4.67 -6.71 33.37
CA ALA A 670 -5.85 -5.97 32.95
C ALA A 670 -5.93 -4.61 33.64
N ALA A 671 -5.72 -4.56 34.96
CA ALA A 671 -5.65 -3.31 35.71
C ALA A 671 -4.48 -2.41 35.21
N GLN A 672 -3.34 -3.01 34.86
CA GLN A 672 -2.22 -2.30 34.24
C GLN A 672 -2.58 -1.66 32.91
N ALA A 673 -3.34 -2.35 32.05
CA ALA A 673 -3.80 -1.79 30.79
C ALA A 673 -4.66 -0.54 31.01
N VAL A 674 -5.59 -0.58 31.97
CA VAL A 674 -6.44 0.57 32.34
C VAL A 674 -5.58 1.72 32.87
N GLY A 675 -4.66 1.43 33.80
CA GLY A 675 -3.75 2.43 34.36
C GLY A 675 -2.87 3.13 33.33
N ARG A 676 -2.40 2.39 32.31
CA ARG A 676 -1.67 2.94 31.16
C ARG A 676 -2.51 3.91 30.34
N ILE A 677 -3.71 3.50 29.95
CA ILE A 677 -4.60 4.28 29.08
C ILE A 677 -5.04 5.56 29.80
N LEU A 678 -5.51 5.44 31.04
CA LEU A 678 -6.01 6.59 31.80
C LEU A 678 -4.89 7.58 32.11
N SER A 679 -3.70 7.10 32.49
CA SER A 679 -2.56 7.98 32.74
C SER A 679 -2.11 8.73 31.49
N ALA A 680 -2.07 8.06 30.33
CA ALA A 680 -1.77 8.71 29.05
C ALA A 680 -2.83 9.78 28.69
N ALA A 681 -4.12 9.45 28.86
CA ALA A 681 -5.21 10.39 28.64
C ALA A 681 -5.12 11.63 29.54
N ILE A 682 -4.77 11.46 30.83
CA ILE A 682 -4.60 12.59 31.78
C ILE A 682 -3.44 13.50 31.34
N VAL A 683 -2.34 12.95 30.81
CA VAL A 683 -1.24 13.73 30.23
C VAL A 683 -1.70 14.48 28.98
N ASP A 684 -2.40 13.82 28.07
CA ASP A 684 -2.84 14.38 26.79
C ASP A 684 -3.87 15.50 26.96
N HIS A 685 -4.78 15.36 27.93
CA HIS A 685 -5.74 16.41 28.32
C HIS A 685 -5.10 17.54 29.16
N LYS A 686 -3.78 17.52 29.36
CA LYS A 686 -2.99 18.51 30.10
C LYS A 686 -3.45 18.75 31.55
N VAL A 687 -4.15 17.79 32.15
CA VAL A 687 -4.65 17.89 33.53
C VAL A 687 -3.47 17.82 34.51
N LEU A 688 -2.55 16.88 34.29
CA LEU A 688 -1.31 16.75 35.05
C LEU A 688 -0.14 16.47 34.08
N GLY A 689 1.06 16.94 34.41
CA GLY A 689 2.25 16.67 33.60
C GLY A 689 2.71 15.22 33.72
N ALA A 690 3.28 14.67 32.64
CA ALA A 690 3.84 13.32 32.61
C ALA A 690 4.83 13.05 33.75
N GLU A 691 5.60 14.06 34.16
CA GLU A 691 6.57 13.95 35.25
C GLU A 691 5.88 13.78 36.61
N SER A 692 4.79 14.51 36.85
CA SER A 692 4.02 14.43 38.09
C SER A 692 3.28 13.09 38.20
N ILE A 693 2.73 12.60 37.09
CA ILE A 693 2.03 11.31 37.04
C ILE A 693 3.02 10.16 37.24
N LEU A 694 4.18 10.18 36.55
CA LEU A 694 5.20 9.16 36.76
C LEU A 694 5.67 9.13 38.22
N PHE A 695 5.93 10.29 38.83
CA PHE A 695 6.35 10.36 40.22
C PHE A 695 5.28 9.82 41.19
N SER A 696 4.02 10.23 41.05
CA SER A 696 2.95 9.76 41.93
C SER A 696 2.73 8.25 41.80
N HIS A 697 2.79 7.73 40.57
CA HIS A 697 2.60 6.31 40.29
C HIS A 697 3.75 5.45 40.84
N LEU A 698 4.99 5.96 40.80
CA LEU A 698 6.14 5.30 41.43
C LEU A 698 6.01 5.23 42.96
N VAL A 699 5.66 6.35 43.60
CA VAL A 699 5.48 6.40 45.07
C VAL A 699 4.35 5.49 45.50
N ILE A 700 3.19 5.57 44.82
CA ILE A 700 2.02 4.74 45.15
C ILE A 700 2.33 3.26 44.93
N SER A 701 3.00 2.89 43.82
CA SER A 701 3.39 1.50 43.57
C SER A 701 4.34 0.96 44.64
N GLY A 702 5.31 1.77 45.09
CA GLY A 702 6.22 1.40 46.18
C GLY A 702 5.51 1.22 47.52
N ILE A 703 4.58 2.11 47.86
CA ILE A 703 3.75 1.98 49.07
C ILE A 703 2.86 0.74 48.99
N LEU A 704 2.17 0.51 47.86
CA LEU A 704 1.33 -0.66 47.67
C LEU A 704 2.14 -1.95 47.78
N ALA A 705 3.36 -1.99 47.24
CA ALA A 705 4.25 -3.13 47.39
C ALA A 705 4.62 -3.42 48.86
N LEU A 706 4.70 -2.41 49.73
CA LEU A 706 4.83 -2.61 51.18
C LEU A 706 3.50 -3.00 51.84
N CYS A 707 2.37 -2.44 51.39
CA CYS A 707 1.05 -2.83 51.87
C CYS A 707 0.72 -4.30 51.60
N TRP A 708 1.35 -4.91 50.58
CA TRP A 708 1.25 -6.34 50.30
C TRP A 708 1.62 -7.21 51.53
N ILE A 709 2.46 -6.72 52.45
CA ILE A 709 2.83 -7.41 53.69
C ILE A 709 1.60 -7.71 54.58
N ALA A 710 0.59 -6.85 54.56
CA ALA A 710 -0.62 -6.99 55.38
C ALA A 710 -1.72 -7.83 54.70
N VAL A 711 -1.45 -8.40 53.53
CA VAL A 711 -2.43 -9.13 52.74
C VAL A 711 -2.31 -10.62 52.99
N HIS A 712 -3.33 -11.22 53.62
CA HIS A 712 -3.32 -12.65 53.99
C HIS A 712 -4.45 -13.47 53.36
N ASN A 713 -5.41 -12.83 52.68
CA ASN A 713 -6.54 -13.50 52.04
C ASN A 713 -6.73 -13.09 50.56
N LEU A 714 -7.48 -13.90 49.80
CA LEU A 714 -7.68 -13.73 48.36
C LEU A 714 -8.33 -12.38 47.99
N GLY A 715 -9.30 -11.91 48.78
CA GLY A 715 -9.99 -10.64 48.54
C GLY A 715 -9.02 -9.47 48.64
N GLY A 716 -8.23 -9.42 49.72
CA GLY A 716 -7.18 -8.42 49.91
C GLY A 716 -6.12 -8.48 48.81
N PHE A 717 -5.75 -9.69 48.36
CA PHE A 717 -4.77 -9.86 47.29
C PHE A 717 -5.30 -9.39 45.94
N THR A 718 -6.56 -9.67 45.63
CA THR A 718 -7.21 -9.18 44.41
C THR A 718 -7.22 -7.65 44.36
N VAL A 719 -7.56 -6.99 45.48
CA VAL A 719 -7.53 -5.52 45.58
C VAL A 719 -6.11 -4.98 45.41
N PHE A 720 -5.12 -5.60 46.04
CA PHE A 720 -3.72 -5.25 45.86
C PHE A 720 -3.29 -5.35 44.39
N LEU A 721 -3.62 -6.44 43.69
CA LEU A 721 -3.26 -6.64 42.28
C LEU A 721 -3.92 -5.62 41.35
N ILE A 722 -5.16 -5.23 41.61
CA ILE A 722 -5.87 -4.19 40.84
C ILE A 722 -5.18 -2.83 41.05
N LEU A 723 -4.95 -2.43 42.31
CA LEU A 723 -4.35 -1.15 42.62
C LEU A 723 -2.89 -1.08 42.14
N TYR A 724 -2.09 -2.09 42.44
CA TYR A 724 -0.70 -2.16 42.00
C TYR A 724 -0.61 -2.25 40.48
N GLY A 725 -1.46 -3.05 39.82
CA GLY A 725 -1.56 -3.10 38.36
C GLY A 725 -1.85 -1.73 37.77
N PHE A 726 -2.89 -1.04 38.25
CA PHE A 726 -3.26 0.30 37.78
C PHE A 726 -2.11 1.31 37.93
N PHE A 727 -1.56 1.47 39.14
CA PHE A 727 -0.50 2.47 39.38
C PHE A 727 0.85 2.09 38.76
N SER A 728 1.13 0.80 38.55
CA SER A 728 2.34 0.36 37.85
C SER A 728 2.26 0.57 36.33
N GLY A 729 1.07 0.79 35.77
CA GLY A 729 0.85 0.98 34.33
C GLY A 729 1.63 2.15 33.75
N ALA A 730 1.49 3.34 34.33
CA ALA A 730 2.15 4.57 33.86
C ALA A 730 3.68 4.51 33.89
N VAL A 731 4.24 3.72 34.80
CA VAL A 731 5.70 3.54 34.99
C VAL A 731 6.35 2.93 33.75
N THR A 732 5.61 2.12 32.98
CA THR A 732 6.15 1.48 31.77
C THR A 732 6.12 2.36 30.52
N THR A 733 5.25 3.36 30.46
CA THR A 733 4.99 4.14 29.25
C THR A 733 5.58 5.56 29.32
N LEU A 734 5.45 6.25 30.45
CA LEU A 734 5.83 7.65 30.59
C LEU A 734 7.35 7.95 30.52
N PRO A 735 8.28 7.05 30.91
CA PRO A 735 9.72 7.33 30.78
C PRO A 735 10.14 7.68 29.35
N ALA A 736 9.58 7.02 28.32
CA ALA A 736 9.88 7.30 26.91
C ALA A 736 9.45 8.72 26.48
N PHE A 737 8.44 9.29 27.13
CA PHE A 737 7.99 10.66 26.91
C PHE A 737 8.88 11.70 27.61
N ILE A 738 9.47 11.35 28.76
CA ILE A 738 10.23 12.27 29.62
C ILE A 738 11.71 12.35 29.20
N ILE A 739 12.33 11.23 28.85
CA ILE A 739 13.76 11.14 28.48
C ILE A 739 14.16 12.12 27.35
N PRO A 740 13.35 12.35 26.30
CA PRO A 740 13.68 13.33 25.26
C PRO A 740 13.94 14.76 25.80
N TYR A 741 13.23 15.20 26.84
CA TYR A 741 13.44 16.53 27.44
C TYR A 741 14.77 16.64 28.22
N LEU A 742 15.37 15.51 28.57
CA LEU A 742 16.69 15.44 29.20
C LEU A 742 17.82 15.33 28.17
N CYS A 743 17.52 15.19 26.88
CA CYS A 743 18.51 15.09 25.82
C CYS A 743 18.92 16.48 25.28
N PRO A 744 20.21 16.71 25.00
CA PRO A 744 20.70 18.00 24.51
C PRO A 744 20.37 18.26 23.03
N SER A 745 20.09 17.23 22.24
CA SER A 745 19.71 17.37 20.83
C SER A 745 18.94 16.14 20.32
N MET A 746 18.20 16.32 19.21
CA MET A 746 17.47 15.24 18.54
C MET A 746 18.39 14.13 17.99
N ALA A 747 19.68 14.42 17.80
CA ALA A 747 20.64 13.47 17.25
C ALA A 747 21.05 12.34 18.22
N VAL A 748 20.91 12.56 19.54
CA VAL A 748 21.36 11.62 20.59
C VAL A 748 20.23 10.92 21.33
N ILE A 749 18.96 11.25 21.02
CA ILE A 749 17.77 10.70 21.70
C ILE A 749 17.79 9.17 21.68
N GLY A 750 18.06 8.56 20.51
CA GLY A 750 18.08 7.11 20.37
C GLY A 750 19.15 6.42 21.24
N THR A 751 20.37 6.97 21.28
CA THR A 751 21.47 6.43 22.10
C THR A 751 21.14 6.54 23.59
N ARG A 752 20.60 7.68 24.02
CA ARG A 752 20.26 7.95 25.42
C ARG A 752 19.07 7.13 25.93
N ILE A 753 18.02 6.99 25.13
CA ILE A 753 16.91 6.07 25.42
C ILE A 753 17.44 4.63 25.57
N GLY A 754 18.32 4.20 24.66
CA GLY A 754 18.94 2.87 24.72
C GLY A 754 19.73 2.61 26.00
N ILE A 755 20.45 3.61 26.53
CA ILE A 755 21.23 3.49 27.78
C ILE A 755 20.31 3.35 29.00
N VAL A 756 19.25 4.17 29.08
CA VAL A 756 18.28 4.11 30.19
C VAL A 756 17.57 2.75 30.21
N TYR A 757 17.10 2.27 29.05
CA TYR A 757 16.46 0.95 28.96
C TYR A 757 17.45 -0.22 29.11
N GLY A 758 18.73 -0.02 28.77
CA GLY A 758 19.78 -0.99 29.07
C GLY A 758 19.95 -1.19 30.58
N ALA A 759 20.03 -0.10 31.35
CA ALA A 759 20.09 -0.14 32.81
C ALA A 759 18.82 -0.76 33.41
N ALA A 760 17.64 -0.39 32.90
CA ALA A 760 16.37 -1.00 33.26
C ALA A 760 16.36 -2.53 33.03
N GLY A 761 16.89 -2.99 31.90
CA GLY A 761 16.99 -4.42 31.57
C GLY A 761 17.84 -5.20 32.58
N PHE A 762 18.97 -4.64 33.02
CA PHE A 762 19.79 -5.25 34.08
C PHE A 762 19.03 -5.33 35.42
N GLY A 763 18.32 -4.26 35.80
CA GLY A 763 17.48 -4.25 37.00
C GLY A 763 16.38 -5.33 36.94
N ALA A 764 15.67 -5.42 35.81
CA ALA A 764 14.64 -6.42 35.58
C ALA A 764 15.17 -7.87 35.67
N LEU A 765 16.37 -8.12 35.14
CA LEU A 765 17.00 -9.45 35.11
C LEU A 765 17.35 -9.96 36.52
N ILE A 766 17.92 -9.12 37.37
CA ILE A 766 18.42 -9.53 38.69
C ILE A 766 17.39 -9.31 39.81
N GLY A 767 16.39 -8.46 39.59
CA GLY A 767 15.44 -8.03 40.61
C GLY A 767 14.64 -9.17 41.25
N ALA A 768 14.04 -10.03 40.43
CA ALA A 768 13.26 -11.15 40.93
C ALA A 768 14.10 -12.27 41.58
N PRO A 769 15.26 -12.69 41.03
CA PRO A 769 16.17 -13.58 41.73
C PRO A 769 16.62 -13.07 43.10
N ILE A 770 16.95 -11.77 43.23
CA ILE A 770 17.32 -11.18 44.53
C ILE A 770 16.12 -11.19 45.49
N ALA A 771 14.91 -10.89 45.01
CA ALA A 771 13.70 -10.93 45.82
C ALA A 771 13.44 -12.34 46.39
N ILE A 772 13.62 -13.38 45.57
CA ILE A 772 13.47 -14.78 45.98
C ILE A 772 14.58 -15.17 46.97
N ALA A 773 15.83 -14.82 46.70
CA ALA A 773 16.95 -15.11 47.60
C ALA A 773 16.84 -14.37 48.95
N ALA A 774 16.31 -13.14 48.94
CA ALA A 774 16.03 -12.39 50.17
C ALA A 774 14.96 -13.08 51.01
N ASP A 775 13.99 -13.74 50.37
CA ASP A 775 12.97 -14.51 51.06
C ASP A 775 13.53 -15.82 51.66
N GLU A 776 14.39 -16.52 50.93
CA GLU A 776 15.11 -17.71 51.42
C GLU A 776 16.01 -17.39 52.63
N ALA A 777 16.68 -16.23 52.63
CA ALA A 777 17.60 -15.82 53.69
C ALA A 777 16.91 -15.44 55.02
N TYR A 778 15.66 -14.98 54.98
CA TYR A 778 14.89 -14.61 56.19
C TYR A 778 14.24 -15.81 56.89
N GLY A 779 14.42 -17.02 56.37
CA GLY A 779 14.06 -18.28 57.02
C GLY A 779 12.58 -18.61 56.91
N GLY A 780 12.30 -19.78 56.33
CA GLY A 780 10.96 -20.39 56.24
C GLY A 780 10.37 -20.74 57.61
N GLN A 781 10.02 -19.74 58.41
CA GLN A 781 9.09 -19.91 59.52
C GLN A 781 7.67 -19.90 58.97
N LYS A 782 6.89 -20.89 59.41
CA LYS A 782 5.62 -21.39 58.87
C LYS A 782 4.51 -20.38 58.54
N ASN A 783 4.68 -19.06 58.72
CA ASN A 783 3.63 -18.05 58.49
C ASN A 783 4.07 -16.76 57.72
N ARG A 784 5.28 -16.66 57.13
CA ARG A 784 5.70 -15.43 56.39
C ARG A 784 6.60 -15.66 55.16
N ALA A 785 6.19 -16.55 54.25
CA ALA A 785 6.98 -17.02 53.09
C ALA A 785 7.14 -16.04 51.90
N PHE A 786 7.02 -14.71 52.10
CA PHE A 786 7.19 -13.71 51.03
C PHE A 786 7.71 -12.34 51.54
N LEU A 787 8.04 -12.22 52.83
CA LEU A 787 8.37 -10.94 53.46
C LEU A 787 9.64 -10.32 52.87
N GLY A 788 10.65 -11.15 52.56
CA GLY A 788 11.91 -10.67 51.97
C GLY A 788 11.68 -10.07 50.59
N ALA A 789 10.87 -10.73 49.77
CA ALA A 789 10.51 -10.26 48.44
C ALA A 789 9.64 -8.99 48.46
N GLN A 790 8.69 -8.90 49.39
CA GLN A 790 7.81 -7.74 49.59
C GLN A 790 8.59 -6.50 50.01
N LEU A 791 9.48 -6.64 51.01
CA LEU A 791 10.36 -5.56 51.46
C LEU A 791 11.32 -5.12 50.36
N TRP A 792 11.93 -6.07 49.65
CA TRP A 792 12.84 -5.77 48.54
C TRP A 792 12.13 -4.98 47.43
N CYS A 793 10.96 -5.44 46.99
CA CYS A 793 10.16 -4.77 45.97
C CYS A 793 9.78 -3.34 46.39
N GLY A 794 9.19 -3.18 47.57
CA GLY A 794 8.71 -1.88 48.04
C GLY A 794 9.84 -0.87 48.25
N LEU A 795 10.93 -1.29 48.92
CA LEU A 795 12.06 -0.40 49.20
C LEU A 795 12.82 -0.03 47.92
N ALA A 796 13.00 -0.95 46.96
CA ALA A 796 13.65 -0.65 45.69
C ALA A 796 12.85 0.40 44.88
N ILE A 797 11.53 0.25 44.80
CA ILE A 797 10.66 1.20 44.08
C ILE A 797 10.61 2.56 44.80
N LEU A 798 10.54 2.59 46.13
CA LEU A 798 10.58 3.85 46.89
C LEU A 798 11.93 4.57 46.78
N PHE A 799 13.03 3.82 46.82
CA PHE A 799 14.36 4.37 46.60
C PHE A 799 14.49 4.95 45.18
N SER A 800 13.93 4.26 44.18
CA SER A 800 13.87 4.77 42.81
C SER A 800 13.02 6.04 42.67
N SER A 801 11.95 6.16 43.47
CA SER A 801 11.09 7.35 43.52
C SER A 801 11.87 8.55 44.07
N PHE A 802 12.66 8.33 45.13
CA PHE A 802 13.56 9.35 45.68
C PHE A 802 14.62 9.80 44.66
N LEU A 803 15.27 8.85 43.98
CA LEU A 803 16.24 9.16 42.92
C LEU A 803 15.60 9.93 41.74
N SER A 804 14.33 9.65 41.44
CA SER A 804 13.61 10.27 40.32
C SER A 804 13.23 11.74 40.57
N VAL A 805 13.29 12.26 41.80
CA VAL A 805 12.89 13.64 42.13
C VAL A 805 13.66 14.68 41.32
N TYR A 806 14.99 14.62 41.34
CA TYR A 806 15.85 15.56 40.62
C TYR A 806 15.67 15.52 39.09
N PRO A 807 15.75 14.37 38.40
CA PRO A 807 15.59 14.32 36.95
C PRO A 807 14.18 14.68 36.48
N LEU A 808 13.13 14.33 37.24
CA LEU A 808 11.76 14.71 36.89
C LEU A 808 11.52 16.21 37.08
N TRP A 809 12.12 16.81 38.12
CA TRP A 809 12.10 18.26 38.30
C TRP A 809 12.83 18.97 37.16
N GLU A 810 14.02 18.51 36.77
CA GLU A 810 14.80 19.08 35.68
C GLU A 810 14.10 18.91 34.32
N ALA A 811 13.50 17.76 34.05
CA ALA A 811 12.69 17.53 32.85
C ALA A 811 11.48 18.48 32.79
N ARG A 812 10.76 18.62 33.92
CA ARG A 812 9.62 19.56 34.03
C ARG A 812 10.07 21.01 33.82
N LYS A 813 11.22 21.40 34.37
CA LYS A 813 11.82 22.73 34.18
C LYS A 813 12.16 22.97 32.70
N ARG A 814 12.82 22.03 32.03
CA ARG A 814 13.17 22.12 30.61
C ARG A 814 11.93 22.14 29.71
N ARG A 815 10.93 21.29 29.98
CA ARG A 815 9.64 21.30 29.28
C ARG A 815 8.92 22.63 29.44
N LYS A 816 8.79 23.14 30.67
CA LYS A 816 8.21 24.47 30.93
C LYS A 816 9.01 25.58 30.28
N ALA A 817 10.34 25.49 30.18
CA ALA A 817 11.17 26.48 29.48
C ALA A 817 10.94 26.45 27.96
N ILE A 818 10.78 25.26 27.36
CA ILE A 818 10.41 25.06 25.95
C ILE A 818 8.99 25.58 25.70
N GLU A 819 8.04 25.24 26.56
CA GLU A 819 6.65 25.74 26.52
C GLU A 819 6.59 27.25 26.77
N ALA A 820 7.44 27.81 27.65
CA ALA A 820 7.55 29.24 27.92
C ALA A 820 8.29 30.01 26.82
N ALA A 821 9.22 29.39 26.10
CA ALA A 821 9.82 29.94 24.89
C ALA A 821 8.79 29.97 23.74
N GLY A 822 8.03 28.89 23.58
CA GLY A 822 6.85 28.85 22.71
C GLY A 822 5.75 29.82 23.14
N SER A 823 5.56 30.01 24.46
CA SER A 823 4.59 30.93 25.04
C SER A 823 5.09 32.38 25.07
N LYS A 824 6.40 32.67 25.07
CA LYS A 824 6.93 34.03 24.84
C LYS A 824 6.74 34.44 23.38
N PHE A 825 6.85 33.48 22.45
CA PHE A 825 6.37 33.63 21.09
C PHE A 825 4.84 33.81 21.02
N ALA A 826 4.07 33.18 21.93
CA ALA A 826 2.61 33.34 22.00
C ALA A 826 2.11 34.56 22.82
N LYS A 827 2.89 35.08 23.79
CA LYS A 827 2.54 36.16 24.74
C LYS A 827 2.66 37.56 24.14
N HIS A 828 3.16 37.68 22.91
CA HIS A 828 2.89 38.85 22.08
C HIS A 828 1.45 38.87 21.52
N ARG A 829 0.58 37.94 21.95
CA ARG A 829 -0.86 38.03 21.72
C ARG A 829 -1.68 37.73 22.98
N GLN A 830 -2.43 38.77 23.38
CA GLN A 830 -3.74 38.82 24.07
C GLN A 830 -3.77 39.07 25.59
N PRO A 831 -4.83 39.72 26.16
CA PRO A 831 -6.06 40.22 25.53
C PRO A 831 -6.46 41.67 25.93
N HIS A 832 -6.73 42.53 24.94
CA HIS A 832 -7.77 43.55 25.09
C HIS A 832 -8.88 43.20 24.10
N VAL A 833 -10.09 43.06 24.65
CA VAL A 833 -11.40 43.37 24.09
C VAL A 833 -11.47 43.51 22.55
N SER A 834 -12.28 42.63 21.95
CA SER A 834 -12.68 42.55 20.53
C SER A 834 -11.72 41.86 19.54
N ALA A 835 -12.30 40.97 18.73
CA ALA A 835 -11.82 40.49 17.42
C ALA A 835 -10.58 39.56 17.33
N ALA A 836 -10.81 38.26 17.06
CA ALA A 836 -10.31 37.52 15.87
C ALA A 836 -10.40 35.97 16.06
N MET A 837 -11.02 35.27 15.10
CA MET A 837 -10.93 33.80 14.96
C MET A 837 -9.49 33.40 14.63
N ASP A 838 -8.89 32.51 15.43
CA ASP A 838 -7.56 31.94 15.18
C ASP A 838 -7.65 30.71 14.26
N PRO A 839 -7.09 30.75 13.03
CA PRO A 839 -7.05 29.62 12.10
C PRO A 839 -6.41 28.35 12.69
N LEU A 840 -5.47 28.48 13.64
CA LEU A 840 -4.82 27.32 14.28
C LEU A 840 -5.80 26.48 15.11
N SER A 841 -6.76 27.12 15.78
CA SER A 841 -7.80 26.42 16.54
C SER A 841 -8.74 25.63 15.62
N ILE A 842 -9.06 26.16 14.44
CA ILE A 842 -9.89 25.49 13.43
C ILE A 842 -9.13 24.30 12.84
N ILE A 843 -7.86 24.48 12.49
CA ILE A 843 -6.96 23.42 11.99
C ILE A 843 -6.83 22.26 12.99
N ALA A 844 -6.75 22.57 14.30
CA ALA A 844 -6.71 21.56 15.36
C ALA A 844 -8.05 20.81 15.48
N SER A 845 -9.19 21.51 15.37
CA SER A 845 -10.52 20.89 15.37
C SER A 845 -10.72 19.95 14.19
N ILE A 846 -10.32 20.35 12.98
CA ILE A 846 -10.37 19.50 11.78
C ILE A 846 -9.53 18.22 11.98
N ALA A 847 -8.34 18.35 12.58
CA ALA A 847 -7.47 17.20 12.88
C ALA A 847 -8.12 16.21 13.86
N GLY A 848 -8.79 16.71 14.89
CA GLY A 848 -9.52 15.89 15.86
C GLY A 848 -10.67 15.12 15.19
N ILE A 849 -11.49 15.81 14.39
CA ILE A 849 -12.65 15.21 13.72
C ILE A 849 -12.23 14.18 12.66
N ALA A 850 -11.20 14.46 11.87
CA ALA A 850 -10.68 13.50 10.87
C ALA A 850 -10.09 12.25 11.54
N THR A 851 -9.44 12.40 12.69
CA THR A 851 -8.90 11.28 13.47
C THR A 851 -10.04 10.44 14.08
N ALA A 852 -11.07 11.10 14.61
CA ALA A 852 -12.28 10.45 15.11
C ALA A 852 -13.00 9.66 14.01
N GLY A 853 -13.22 10.27 12.84
CA GLY A 853 -13.84 9.60 11.69
C GLY A 853 -13.04 8.40 11.18
N THR A 854 -11.71 8.51 11.10
CA THR A 854 -10.83 7.37 10.74
C THR A 854 -10.93 6.23 11.75
N SER A 855 -11.03 6.55 13.03
CA SER A 855 -11.13 5.57 14.11
C SER A 855 -12.51 4.89 14.11
N LEU A 856 -13.57 5.66 13.91
CA LEU A 856 -14.94 5.18 13.77
C LEU A 856 -15.09 4.27 12.53
N SER A 857 -14.60 4.68 11.37
CA SER A 857 -14.60 3.86 10.15
C SER A 857 -13.89 2.52 10.36
N LYS A 858 -12.71 2.51 11.01
CA LYS A 858 -12.00 1.27 11.37
C LYS A 858 -12.78 0.39 12.34
N ALA A 859 -13.44 0.99 13.33
CA ALA A 859 -14.30 0.26 14.27
C ALA A 859 -15.47 -0.41 13.53
N ILE A 860 -16.11 0.31 12.59
CA ILE A 860 -17.20 -0.24 11.75
C ILE A 860 -16.67 -1.37 10.86
N TYR A 861 -15.52 -1.19 10.18
CA TYR A 861 -14.93 -2.25 9.36
C TYR A 861 -14.53 -3.49 10.16
N HIS A 862 -14.01 -3.29 11.38
CA HIS A 862 -13.70 -4.40 12.28
C HIS A 862 -14.98 -5.15 12.67
N PHE A 863 -16.04 -4.43 13.04
CA PHE A 863 -17.35 -5.01 13.33
C PHE A 863 -17.97 -5.75 12.13
N ILE A 864 -17.89 -5.19 10.92
CA ILE A 864 -18.32 -5.84 9.66
C ILE A 864 -17.53 -7.14 9.44
N SER A 865 -16.22 -7.11 9.66
CA SER A 865 -15.35 -8.28 9.45
C SER A 865 -15.58 -9.41 10.46
N SER A 866 -16.09 -9.09 11.65
CA SER A 866 -16.38 -10.06 12.72
C SER A 866 -17.78 -10.66 12.65
N THR A 867 -18.66 -10.20 11.76
CA THR A 867 -20.09 -10.58 11.75
C THR A 867 -20.51 -11.20 10.41
N ARG A 868 -21.01 -12.45 10.41
CA ARG A 868 -21.55 -13.10 9.20
C ARG A 868 -22.89 -12.45 8.81
N GLY A 869 -22.94 -11.79 7.65
CA GLY A 869 -24.16 -11.17 7.11
C GLY A 869 -24.30 -9.66 7.33
N ALA A 870 -23.19 -8.93 7.51
CA ALA A 870 -23.21 -7.46 7.59
C ALA A 870 -23.88 -6.81 6.37
N SER A 871 -24.74 -5.82 6.61
CA SER A 871 -25.54 -5.18 5.57
C SER A 871 -24.68 -4.27 4.67
N ARG A 872 -25.05 -4.13 3.39
CA ARG A 872 -24.32 -3.31 2.40
C ARG A 872 -24.21 -1.85 2.86
N GLU A 873 -25.24 -1.38 3.56
CA GLU A 873 -25.37 -0.01 4.05
C GLU A 873 -24.33 0.34 5.13
N MET A 874 -23.93 -0.63 5.98
CA MET A 874 -22.83 -0.41 6.95
C MET A 874 -21.47 -0.21 6.25
N VAL A 875 -21.23 -0.94 5.17
CA VAL A 875 -20.01 -0.82 4.36
C VAL A 875 -19.96 0.54 3.68
N GLU A 876 -21.10 1.04 3.22
CA GLU A 876 -21.25 2.36 2.60
C GLU A 876 -21.02 3.49 3.60
N ILE A 877 -21.58 3.42 4.81
CA ILE A 877 -21.30 4.40 5.88
C ILE A 877 -19.81 4.40 6.25
N ALA A 878 -19.18 3.22 6.44
CA ALA A 878 -17.77 3.13 6.80
C ALA A 878 -16.86 3.77 5.74
N ARG A 879 -17.23 3.61 4.45
CA ARG A 879 -16.54 4.22 3.32
C ARG A 879 -16.73 5.74 3.29
N SER A 880 -17.96 6.24 3.39
CA SER A 880 -18.25 7.67 3.34
C SER A 880 -17.61 8.44 4.52
N ILE A 881 -17.53 7.86 5.72
CA ILE A 881 -16.81 8.46 6.87
C ILE A 881 -15.29 8.51 6.60
N SER A 882 -14.74 7.47 5.98
CA SER A 882 -13.31 7.43 5.61
C SER A 882 -12.98 8.50 4.57
N ASP A 883 -13.81 8.63 3.52
CA ASP A 883 -13.67 9.65 2.48
C ASP A 883 -13.74 11.06 3.08
N LEU A 884 -14.73 11.32 3.92
CA LEU A 884 -14.87 12.60 4.61
C LEU A 884 -13.64 12.92 5.47
N SER A 885 -13.08 11.94 6.18
CA SER A 885 -11.86 12.11 6.99
C SER A 885 -10.63 12.46 6.14
N CYS A 886 -10.55 11.91 4.92
CA CYS A 886 -9.50 12.24 3.96
C CYS A 886 -9.64 13.69 3.44
N ILE A 887 -10.85 14.08 3.06
CA ILE A 887 -11.14 15.44 2.57
C ILE A 887 -10.88 16.49 3.66
N LEU A 888 -11.25 16.20 4.91
CA LEU A 888 -10.95 17.05 6.06
C LEU A 888 -9.43 17.19 6.30
N SER A 889 -8.68 16.10 6.14
CA SER A 889 -7.22 16.13 6.27
C SER A 889 -6.58 17.00 5.18
N GLU A 890 -7.14 16.99 3.98
CA GLU A 890 -6.68 17.82 2.87
C GLU A 890 -7.08 19.30 3.06
N LEU A 891 -8.30 19.58 3.52
CA LEU A 891 -8.71 20.92 3.93
C LEU A 891 -7.79 21.48 5.02
N ARG A 892 -7.42 20.67 6.01
CA ARG A 892 -6.43 21.06 7.04
C ARG A 892 -5.09 21.43 6.43
N ARG A 893 -4.60 20.66 5.45
CA ARG A 893 -3.33 20.90 4.76
C ARG A 893 -3.38 22.22 4.01
N VAL A 894 -4.41 22.44 3.20
CA VAL A 894 -4.59 23.67 2.42
C VAL A 894 -4.76 24.88 3.33
N LEU A 895 -5.62 24.83 4.36
CA LEU A 895 -5.79 25.92 5.33
C LEU A 895 -4.49 26.30 6.06
N ARG A 896 -3.61 25.33 6.33
CA ARG A 896 -2.31 25.58 6.95
C ARG A 896 -1.37 26.33 6.01
N GLU A 897 -1.43 26.03 4.71
CA GLU A 897 -0.60 26.63 3.68
C GLU A 897 -1.16 27.98 3.18
N SER A 898 -2.48 28.18 3.24
CA SER A 898 -3.18 29.32 2.63
C SER A 898 -4.05 30.14 3.57
N GLY A 899 -3.90 29.98 4.89
CA GLY A 899 -4.74 30.63 5.91
C GLY A 899 -4.81 32.16 5.82
N GLU A 900 -3.82 32.81 5.21
CA GLU A 900 -3.82 34.26 4.94
C GLU A 900 -4.88 34.68 3.91
N LEU A 901 -5.22 33.79 2.97
CA LEU A 901 -6.20 34.01 1.90
C LEU A 901 -7.63 33.79 2.34
N CYS A 902 -7.86 33.10 3.45
CA CYS A 902 -9.20 32.80 3.94
C CYS A 902 -9.87 34.05 4.52
N SER A 903 -11.14 34.27 4.18
CA SER A 903 -11.97 35.28 4.83
C SER A 903 -12.40 34.81 6.23
N ARG A 904 -12.77 35.76 7.11
CA ARG A 904 -13.37 35.42 8.41
C ARG A 904 -14.72 34.71 8.26
N ARG A 905 -15.42 34.88 7.13
CA ARG A 905 -16.71 34.22 6.87
C ARG A 905 -16.49 32.74 6.55
N LEU A 906 -15.52 32.41 5.68
CA LEU A 906 -15.15 31.01 5.41
C LEU A 906 -14.74 30.26 6.68
N LEU A 907 -13.93 30.88 7.54
CA LEU A 907 -13.52 30.26 8.80
C LEU A 907 -14.72 29.96 9.74
N ARG A 908 -15.77 30.80 9.73
CA ARG A 908 -17.03 30.51 10.44
C ARG A 908 -17.80 29.37 9.81
N ARG A 909 -17.90 29.35 8.47
CA ARG A 909 -18.59 28.29 7.70
C ARG A 909 -17.91 26.92 7.92
N ILE A 910 -16.57 26.86 7.90
CA ILE A 910 -15.79 25.66 8.22
C ILE A 910 -16.02 25.21 9.67
N LYS A 911 -15.99 26.15 10.63
CA LYS A 911 -16.26 25.82 12.05
C LYS A 911 -17.68 25.27 12.25
N SER A 912 -18.67 25.82 11.53
CA SER A 912 -20.05 25.32 11.54
C SER A 912 -20.16 23.90 10.97
N ALA A 913 -19.52 23.65 9.82
CA ALA A 913 -19.45 22.33 9.20
C ALA A 913 -18.79 21.30 10.14
N MET A 914 -17.69 21.69 10.81
CA MET A 914 -16.99 20.83 11.77
C MET A 914 -17.89 20.42 12.94
N LYS A 915 -18.65 21.37 13.49
CA LYS A 915 -19.60 21.10 14.58
C LYS A 915 -20.66 20.08 14.14
N ARG A 916 -21.20 20.21 12.93
CA ARG A 916 -22.23 19.30 12.39
C ARG A 916 -21.67 17.90 12.09
N ILE A 917 -20.48 17.80 11.50
CA ILE A 917 -19.81 16.50 11.25
C ILE A 917 -19.49 15.78 12.55
N SER A 918 -19.05 16.51 13.59
CA SER A 918 -18.81 15.91 14.91
C SER A 918 -20.08 15.27 15.48
N ARG A 919 -21.24 15.93 15.35
CA ARG A 919 -22.52 15.35 15.78
C ARG A 919 -22.91 14.10 14.99
N ILE A 920 -22.67 14.09 13.67
CA ILE A 920 -22.90 12.90 12.83
C ILE A 920 -22.01 11.74 13.28
N HIS A 921 -20.72 11.99 13.57
CA HIS A 921 -19.83 10.96 14.11
C HIS A 921 -20.34 10.43 15.47
N ASP A 922 -20.78 11.31 16.37
CA ASP A 922 -21.31 10.92 17.68
C ASP A 922 -22.62 10.09 17.56
N ASP A 923 -23.52 10.46 16.65
CA ASP A 923 -24.75 9.72 16.37
C ASP A 923 -24.47 8.31 15.85
N ILE A 924 -23.53 8.19 14.90
CA ILE A 924 -23.13 6.89 14.33
C ILE A 924 -22.41 6.04 15.39
N TYR A 925 -21.58 6.66 16.23
CA TYR A 925 -20.94 5.99 17.35
C TYR A 925 -21.98 5.45 18.35
N LYS A 926 -23.00 6.24 18.71
CA LYS A 926 -24.11 5.78 19.58
C LYS A 926 -24.94 4.67 18.95
N LEU A 927 -25.14 4.69 17.63
CA LEU A 927 -25.79 3.60 16.90
C LEU A 927 -24.98 2.30 16.97
N MET A 928 -23.65 2.38 17.10
CA MET A 928 -22.77 1.23 17.28
C MET A 928 -22.67 0.72 18.71
N ASP A 929 -22.64 1.62 19.70
CA ASP A 929 -22.40 1.29 21.11
C ASP A 929 -23.51 0.42 21.73
N ASN A 930 -24.71 0.45 21.14
CA ASN A 930 -25.85 -0.36 21.57
C ASN A 930 -25.92 -1.78 20.95
N ILE A 931 -24.97 -2.17 20.09
CA ILE A 931 -25.08 -3.40 19.29
C ILE A 931 -24.53 -4.63 20.04
N THR A 932 -25.42 -5.53 20.46
CA THR A 932 -25.08 -6.92 20.84
C THR A 932 -25.16 -7.86 19.63
N SER A 933 -24.47 -9.01 19.69
CA SER A 933 -24.34 -9.97 18.57
C SER A 933 -25.66 -10.49 17.94
N PHE A 934 -26.81 -10.28 18.60
CA PHE A 934 -28.14 -10.64 18.08
C PHE A 934 -28.88 -9.47 17.37
N GLN A 935 -28.34 -8.24 17.43
CA GLN A 935 -28.98 -7.05 16.86
C GLN A 935 -28.51 -6.68 15.44
N THR A 936 -27.59 -7.44 14.83
CA THR A 936 -27.11 -7.22 13.45
C THR A 936 -28.25 -7.28 12.42
N LEU A 937 -29.34 -8.00 12.75
CA LEU A 937 -30.54 -8.10 11.91
C LEU A 937 -31.36 -6.80 11.87
N LYS A 938 -31.28 -5.94 12.91
CA LYS A 938 -32.07 -4.70 13.04
C LYS A 938 -31.64 -3.59 12.08
N TRP A 939 -30.37 -3.55 11.65
CA TRP A 939 -29.88 -2.56 10.67
C TRP A 939 -30.51 -2.76 9.29
N SER A 940 -30.77 -4.01 8.90
CA SER A 940 -31.50 -4.34 7.67
C SER A 940 -32.96 -3.88 7.71
N PHE A 941 -33.53 -3.67 8.90
CA PHE A 941 -34.89 -3.14 9.12
C PHE A 941 -34.93 -1.62 9.35
N LYS A 942 -33.77 -0.94 9.45
CA LYS A 942 -33.62 0.52 9.63
C LYS A 942 -33.11 1.22 8.37
N ARG A 943 -33.42 0.67 7.18
CA ARG A 943 -32.91 1.17 5.88
C ARG A 943 -33.17 2.66 5.66
N SER A 944 -34.33 3.19 6.04
CA SER A 944 -34.65 4.62 5.91
C SER A 944 -33.75 5.50 6.77
N GLU A 945 -33.58 5.17 8.06
CA GLU A 945 -32.72 5.90 9.00
C GLU A 945 -31.24 5.90 8.55
N VAL A 946 -30.78 4.76 8.02
CA VAL A 946 -29.42 4.59 7.49
C VAL A 946 -29.20 5.38 6.20
N GLN A 947 -30.17 5.36 5.29
CA GLN A 947 -30.12 6.11 4.04
C GLN A 947 -30.14 7.63 4.29
N CYS A 948 -30.91 8.08 5.28
CA CYS A 948 -30.93 9.47 5.74
C CYS A 948 -29.55 9.91 6.27
N LYS A 949 -28.92 9.12 7.15
CA LYS A 949 -27.56 9.42 7.65
C LYS A 949 -26.49 9.40 6.54
N LEU A 950 -26.61 8.51 5.55
CA LEU A 950 -25.72 8.49 4.40
C LEU A 950 -25.87 9.77 3.55
N THR A 951 -27.10 10.21 3.30
CA THR A 951 -27.41 11.46 2.58
C THR A 951 -26.84 12.68 3.32
N LEU A 952 -26.94 12.73 4.64
CA LEU A 952 -26.33 13.76 5.48
C LEU A 952 -24.78 13.77 5.37
N ILE A 953 -24.13 12.61 5.37
CA ILE A 953 -22.66 12.51 5.23
C ILE A 953 -22.21 13.00 3.84
N GLU A 954 -22.89 12.56 2.78
CA GLU A 954 -22.56 12.99 1.41
C GLU A 954 -22.78 14.49 1.21
N SER A 955 -23.81 15.07 1.85
CA SER A 955 -24.06 16.51 1.84
C SER A 955 -22.91 17.31 2.46
N HIS A 956 -22.39 16.86 3.61
CA HIS A 956 -21.22 17.49 4.25
C HIS A 956 -19.92 17.24 3.46
N LYS A 957 -19.78 16.08 2.82
CA LYS A 957 -18.64 15.76 1.94
C LYS A 957 -18.57 16.73 0.77
N THR A 958 -19.69 16.94 0.08
CA THR A 958 -19.81 17.89 -1.04
C THR A 958 -19.52 19.33 -0.58
N ALA A 959 -20.07 19.75 0.56
CA ALA A 959 -19.83 21.08 1.13
C ALA A 959 -18.34 21.36 1.44
N ILE A 960 -17.67 20.41 2.10
CA ILE A 960 -16.24 20.55 2.44
C ILE A 960 -15.38 20.50 1.17
N GLN A 961 -15.73 19.65 0.20
CA GLN A 961 -15.02 19.55 -1.07
C GLN A 961 -15.15 20.84 -1.88
N LEU A 962 -16.32 21.50 -1.87
CA LEU A 962 -16.51 22.82 -2.48
C LEU A 962 -15.65 23.88 -1.79
N MET A 963 -15.68 23.96 -0.45
CA MET A 963 -14.82 24.89 0.32
C MET A 963 -13.33 24.67 0.03
N LEU A 964 -12.88 23.42 -0.08
CA LEU A 964 -11.51 23.05 -0.43
C LEU A 964 -11.15 23.50 -1.85
N ASN A 965 -12.00 23.24 -2.84
CA ASN A 965 -11.70 23.59 -4.23
C ASN A 965 -11.74 25.10 -4.48
N ILE A 966 -12.64 25.85 -3.86
CA ILE A 966 -12.62 27.33 -3.89
C ILE A 966 -11.30 27.87 -3.31
N LEU A 967 -10.80 27.28 -2.22
CA LEU A 967 -9.52 27.65 -1.64
C LEU A 967 -8.33 27.30 -2.55
N ILE A 968 -8.34 26.12 -3.17
CA ILE A 968 -7.29 25.71 -4.12
C ILE A 968 -7.28 26.63 -5.33
N LEU A 969 -8.45 26.93 -5.90
CA LEU A 969 -8.62 27.89 -6.99
C LEU A 969 -8.01 29.24 -6.59
N ALA A 970 -8.37 29.76 -5.41
CA ALA A 970 -7.84 31.05 -4.97
C ALA A 970 -6.32 31.08 -4.72
N VAL A 971 -5.75 29.97 -4.22
CA VAL A 971 -4.30 29.81 -4.07
C VAL A 971 -3.62 29.81 -5.43
N ALA A 972 -4.16 29.08 -6.40
CA ALA A 972 -3.64 29.02 -7.75
C ALA A 972 -3.68 30.41 -8.42
N THR A 973 -4.80 31.13 -8.30
CA THR A 973 -4.97 32.48 -8.86
C THR A 973 -3.90 33.43 -8.36
N ARG A 974 -3.66 33.48 -7.04
CA ARG A 974 -2.67 34.40 -6.47
C ARG A 974 -1.23 33.98 -6.80
N LYS A 975 -0.98 32.70 -7.03
CA LYS A 975 0.32 32.21 -7.49
C LYS A 975 0.61 32.67 -8.93
N GLU A 976 -0.37 32.58 -9.83
CA GLU A 976 -0.23 33.03 -11.22
C GLU A 976 -0.08 34.56 -11.33
N VAL A 977 -0.84 35.31 -10.53
CA VAL A 977 -0.75 36.79 -10.49
C VAL A 977 0.62 37.26 -9.96
N LYS A 978 1.18 36.59 -8.95
CA LYS A 978 2.53 36.88 -8.45
C LYS A 978 3.61 36.57 -9.50
N SER A 979 3.49 35.47 -10.23
CA SER A 979 4.43 35.19 -11.33
C SER A 979 4.35 36.22 -12.45
N SER A 980 3.14 36.68 -12.83
CA SER A 980 2.99 37.68 -13.89
C SER A 980 3.51 39.07 -13.50
N ASN A 981 3.44 39.46 -12.22
CA ASN A 981 4.00 40.73 -11.76
C ASN A 981 5.53 40.70 -11.63
N THR A 982 6.13 39.53 -11.40
CA THR A 982 7.60 39.39 -11.29
C THR A 982 8.27 39.45 -12.68
N GLU A 983 7.55 39.11 -13.74
CA GLU A 983 8.01 39.25 -15.14
C GLU A 983 7.86 40.68 -15.69
N ALA A 984 7.04 41.54 -15.06
CA ALA A 984 6.82 42.92 -15.49
C ALA A 984 7.89 43.93 -14.99
N ASP A 985 8.64 43.60 -13.93
CA ASP A 985 9.72 44.45 -13.38
C ASP A 985 11.10 44.21 -14.04
N SER A 986 11.21 43.23 -14.94
CA SER A 986 12.43 42.97 -15.72
C SER A 986 12.22 43.37 -17.18
N SER A 987 12.19 44.67 -17.45
CA SER A 987 12.21 45.20 -18.82
C SER A 987 13.64 45.18 -19.36
N ASP A 988 14.04 44.09 -20.02
CA ASP A 988 14.76 44.14 -21.31
C ASP A 988 14.92 42.73 -21.88
N GLU A 989 14.39 42.59 -23.11
CA GLU A 989 14.56 41.55 -24.14
C GLU A 989 13.27 40.80 -24.53
N GLN A 990 12.67 41.27 -25.63
CA GLN A 990 11.64 40.59 -26.39
C GLN A 990 12.22 39.38 -27.14
N GLN A 991 11.75 38.15 -26.83
CA GLN A 991 11.32 37.18 -27.85
C GLN A 991 10.57 35.95 -27.29
N LYS A 992 9.25 35.94 -27.53
CA LYS A 992 8.29 34.83 -27.77
C LYS A 992 8.57 33.45 -27.12
N GLY A 993 8.22 33.31 -25.84
CA GLY A 993 7.90 32.04 -25.21
C GLY A 993 6.40 31.71 -25.33
N LYS A 994 6.06 30.46 -25.68
CA LYS A 994 4.69 29.92 -25.50
C LYS A 994 4.42 29.85 -24.00
N GLY A 995 3.57 30.74 -23.50
CA GLY A 995 3.14 30.77 -22.09
C GLY A 995 2.58 29.42 -21.65
N LYS A 996 2.90 29.03 -20.41
CA LYS A 996 2.26 27.91 -19.73
C LYS A 996 0.75 28.14 -19.77
N GLU A 997 -0.03 27.16 -20.27
CA GLU A 997 -1.49 27.22 -20.17
C GLU A 997 -1.88 27.27 -18.69
N SER A 998 -2.73 28.24 -18.36
CA SER A 998 -3.23 28.46 -17.00
C SER A 998 -4.11 27.29 -16.57
N GLU A 999 -3.90 26.76 -15.37
CA GLU A 999 -4.74 25.69 -14.80
C GLU A 999 -6.03 26.26 -14.17
N LEU A 1000 -6.18 27.59 -14.12
CA LEU A 1000 -7.31 28.27 -13.46
C LEU A 1000 -8.68 27.93 -14.07
N PRO A 1001 -8.87 27.86 -15.41
CA PRO A 1001 -10.17 27.52 -15.99
C PRO A 1001 -10.64 26.11 -15.62
N LEU A 1002 -9.70 25.15 -15.51
CA LEU A 1002 -10.02 23.77 -15.11
C LEU A 1002 -10.44 23.70 -13.63
N LEU A 1003 -9.71 24.38 -12.75
CA LEU A 1003 -10.03 24.44 -11.32
C LEU A 1003 -11.37 25.17 -11.07
N ARG A 1004 -11.70 26.17 -11.88
CA ARG A 1004 -12.97 26.87 -11.87
C ARG A 1004 -14.11 25.94 -12.29
N GLN A 1005 -13.95 25.23 -13.41
CA GLN A 1005 -14.93 24.24 -13.87
C GLN A 1005 -15.19 23.11 -12.84
N GLN A 1006 -14.14 22.63 -12.18
CA GLN A 1006 -14.28 21.64 -11.10
C GLN A 1006 -15.08 22.17 -9.91
N SER A 1007 -14.97 23.46 -9.60
CA SER A 1007 -15.73 24.11 -8.54
C SER A 1007 -17.20 24.27 -8.93
N GLU A 1008 -17.49 24.61 -10.19
CA GLU A 1008 -18.86 24.64 -10.73
C GLU A 1008 -19.54 23.26 -10.64
N ASN A 1009 -18.83 22.20 -11.03
CA ASN A 1009 -19.31 20.81 -10.91
C ASN A 1009 -19.74 20.46 -9.47
N LEU A 1010 -19.09 21.04 -8.46
CA LEU A 1010 -19.44 20.82 -7.05
C LEU A 1010 -20.65 21.63 -6.58
N ILE A 1011 -20.92 22.78 -7.20
CA ILE A 1011 -22.19 23.50 -6.99
C ILE A 1011 -23.34 22.63 -7.49
N TYR A 1012 -23.23 22.04 -8.68
CA TYR A 1012 -24.23 21.09 -9.19
C TYR A 1012 -24.38 19.87 -8.27
N GLY A 1013 -23.28 19.35 -7.72
CA GLY A 1013 -23.31 18.31 -6.69
C GLY A 1013 -24.08 18.72 -5.43
N ALA A 1014 -23.93 19.97 -4.97
CA ALA A 1014 -24.66 20.48 -3.80
C ALA A 1014 -26.17 20.58 -4.07
N CYS A 1015 -26.57 20.93 -5.29
CA CYS A 1015 -27.98 20.95 -5.70
C CYS A 1015 -28.62 19.57 -5.61
N HIS A 1016 -27.92 18.54 -6.09
CA HIS A 1016 -28.38 17.17 -5.98
C HIS A 1016 -28.49 16.70 -4.52
N CYS A 1017 -27.54 17.08 -3.66
CA CYS A 1017 -27.67 16.80 -2.22
C CYS A 1017 -28.89 17.47 -1.59
N LEU A 1018 -29.25 18.69 -2.01
CA LEU A 1018 -30.47 19.38 -1.55
C LEU A 1018 -31.75 18.67 -2.04
N GLU A 1019 -31.77 18.20 -3.29
CA GLU A 1019 -32.86 17.35 -3.82
C GLU A 1019 -33.00 16.06 -2.99
N ASP A 1020 -31.89 15.35 -2.75
CA ASP A 1020 -31.88 14.10 -1.99
C ASP A 1020 -32.34 14.33 -0.53
N LEU A 1021 -31.88 15.41 0.12
CA LEU A 1021 -32.30 15.77 1.48
C LEU A 1021 -33.80 16.10 1.56
N SER A 1022 -34.35 16.76 0.53
CA SER A 1022 -35.78 17.09 0.47
C SER A 1022 -36.67 15.85 0.25
N SER A 1023 -36.25 14.94 -0.63
CA SER A 1023 -36.99 13.71 -0.94
C SER A 1023 -37.07 12.73 0.23
N ASN A 1024 -36.08 12.74 1.13
CA ASN A 1024 -36.06 11.88 2.31
C ASN A 1024 -37.00 12.37 3.44
N GLN A 1025 -37.38 13.65 3.49
CA GLN A 1025 -38.32 14.19 4.49
C GLN A 1025 -39.78 13.78 4.24
N GLU A 1026 -40.17 13.49 2.99
CA GLU A 1026 -41.52 12.99 2.67
C GLU A 1026 -41.77 11.55 3.18
N SER A 1027 -40.71 10.80 3.51
CA SER A 1027 -40.80 9.40 3.92
C SER A 1027 -41.08 9.17 5.42
N ASP A 1028 -41.00 10.21 6.26
CA ASP A 1028 -41.23 10.12 7.72
C ASP A 1028 -42.70 10.42 8.14
N ILE A 1029 -43.62 10.71 7.19
CA ILE A 1029 -45.03 11.02 7.51
C ILE A 1029 -45.91 9.76 7.65
N ASN A 1030 -45.47 8.59 7.17
CA ASN A 1030 -46.26 7.36 7.23
C ASN A 1030 -45.56 6.26 8.03
N THR A 1031 -45.68 6.28 9.36
CA THR A 1031 -46.03 5.14 10.25
C THR A 1031 -45.57 5.35 11.69
N CYS A 1032 -46.47 5.80 12.58
CA CYS A 1032 -46.67 5.21 13.91
C CYS A 1032 -48.05 5.61 14.46
N PRO A 1033 -48.76 4.73 15.18
CA PRO A 1033 -50.22 4.75 15.33
C PRO A 1033 -50.68 5.59 16.52
N GLY A 1034 -51.81 6.29 16.36
CA GLY A 1034 -52.48 7.00 17.44
C GLY A 1034 -53.78 7.69 17.00
N GLU A 1035 -54.89 7.04 17.33
CA GLU A 1035 -56.19 7.61 17.75
C GLU A 1035 -57.04 8.45 16.77
N ASN A 1036 -58.15 7.80 16.36
CA ASN A 1036 -59.54 8.26 16.32
C ASN A 1036 -59.89 9.65 15.77
N GLY A 1037 -60.77 9.68 14.76
CA GLY A 1037 -61.63 10.82 14.51
C GLY A 1037 -62.14 10.94 13.07
N ASP A 1038 -63.23 10.24 12.82
CA ASP A 1038 -64.30 10.41 11.82
C ASP A 1038 -64.33 11.60 10.83
N ASP A 1039 -64.74 11.23 9.61
CA ASP A 1039 -65.68 11.89 8.70
C ASP A 1039 -65.31 13.07 7.76
N ILE A 1040 -65.96 12.97 6.58
CA ILE A 1040 -66.37 13.97 5.57
C ILE A 1040 -65.54 14.10 4.27
N ASP A 1041 -65.99 13.29 3.30
CA ASP A 1041 -66.63 13.65 2.01
C ASP A 1041 -65.89 14.39 0.88
N ALA A 1042 -66.25 13.98 -0.34
CA ALA A 1042 -65.64 14.33 -1.61
C ALA A 1042 -66.10 15.71 -2.14
N GLY A 1043 -65.16 16.48 -2.70
CA GLY A 1043 -65.46 17.70 -3.44
C GLY A 1043 -64.33 18.07 -4.40
N GLN A 1044 -64.63 18.10 -5.69
CA GLN A 1044 -63.75 18.55 -6.76
C GLN A 1044 -63.28 20.00 -6.53
N ASN A 1045 -61.97 20.22 -6.56
CA ASN A 1045 -61.37 21.47 -7.04
C ASN A 1045 -59.97 21.17 -7.57
N GLU A 1046 -59.87 21.14 -8.90
CA GLU A 1046 -58.62 21.47 -9.58
C GLU A 1046 -58.17 22.87 -9.12
N SER A 1047 -56.85 23.10 -9.03
CA SER A 1047 -56.18 24.29 -8.51
C SER A 1047 -56.00 24.37 -6.98
N ASN A 1048 -55.21 23.44 -6.45
CA ASN A 1048 -54.28 23.76 -5.37
C ASN A 1048 -53.21 22.66 -5.28
N THR A 1049 -52.22 22.71 -6.18
CA THR A 1049 -50.86 22.29 -5.83
C THR A 1049 -50.39 23.25 -4.73
N GLN A 1050 -50.89 23.06 -3.50
CA GLN A 1050 -50.21 23.53 -2.31
C GLN A 1050 -48.93 22.71 -2.22
N ILE A 1051 -47.92 23.21 -2.92
CA ILE A 1051 -46.52 23.05 -2.63
C ILE A 1051 -46.39 23.09 -1.11
N GLN A 1052 -46.04 21.97 -0.49
CA GLN A 1052 -45.52 22.02 0.87
C GLN A 1052 -44.25 22.87 0.79
N LEU A 1053 -44.38 24.15 1.16
CA LEU A 1053 -43.25 25.01 1.46
C LEU A 1053 -42.34 24.21 2.38
N TRP A 1054 -41.05 24.20 2.08
CA TRP A 1054 -40.04 23.80 3.04
C TRP A 1054 -40.13 24.78 4.21
N ARG A 1055 -40.98 24.48 5.20
CA ARG A 1055 -41.27 25.33 6.34
C ARG A 1055 -40.15 25.18 7.36
N PRO A 1056 -39.67 26.28 7.96
CA PRO A 1056 -38.62 26.29 8.98
C PRO A 1056 -39.13 25.79 10.34
N GLU A 1057 -39.82 24.65 10.38
CA GLU A 1057 -40.28 24.03 11.64
C GLU A 1057 -39.21 23.08 12.23
N SER A 1058 -38.15 22.73 11.48
CA SER A 1058 -37.09 21.80 11.89
C SER A 1058 -35.86 22.46 12.55
N GLY A 1059 -36.05 23.49 13.38
CA GLY A 1059 -35.04 23.98 14.33
C GLY A 1059 -33.69 24.48 13.75
N PRO A 1060 -32.79 24.98 14.61
CA PRO A 1060 -31.53 25.62 14.19
C PRO A 1060 -30.46 24.66 13.59
N ASP A 1061 -30.79 23.38 13.41
CA ASP A 1061 -29.83 22.33 13.05
C ASP A 1061 -30.13 21.60 11.73
N ASP A 1062 -31.07 22.09 10.91
CA ASP A 1062 -31.35 21.52 9.59
C ASP A 1062 -30.13 21.59 8.64
N THR A 1063 -29.79 20.47 8.00
CA THR A 1063 -28.62 20.34 7.09
C THR A 1063 -28.92 20.81 5.67
N GLY A 1064 -30.16 20.65 5.20
CA GLY A 1064 -30.59 21.17 3.90
C GLY A 1064 -30.56 22.69 3.89
N GLN A 1065 -31.09 23.32 4.95
CA GLN A 1065 -31.08 24.79 5.10
C GLN A 1065 -29.63 25.29 5.16
N TRP A 1066 -28.80 24.62 5.97
CA TRP A 1066 -27.42 25.00 6.13
C TRP A 1066 -26.61 24.87 4.83
N LEU A 1067 -26.84 23.80 4.04
CA LEU A 1067 -26.17 23.62 2.76
C LEU A 1067 -26.65 24.64 1.72
N PHE A 1068 -27.95 24.94 1.71
CA PHE A 1068 -28.53 26.00 0.87
C PHE A 1068 -27.91 27.36 1.22
N ASP A 1069 -27.88 27.71 2.51
CA ASP A 1069 -27.26 28.96 2.98
C ASP A 1069 -25.74 28.98 2.79
N LEU A 1070 -25.10 27.81 2.72
CA LEU A 1070 -23.68 27.70 2.43
C LEU A 1070 -23.37 28.16 1.00
N VAL A 1071 -24.17 27.71 0.03
CA VAL A 1071 -23.87 27.81 -1.40
C VAL A 1071 -24.60 28.97 -2.08
N PHE A 1072 -25.84 29.27 -1.69
CA PHE A 1072 -26.74 30.15 -2.42
C PHE A 1072 -27.14 31.42 -1.66
N ASN A 1073 -27.01 31.46 -0.32
CA ASN A 1073 -27.39 32.62 0.50
C ASN A 1073 -26.16 33.26 1.18
N ILE A 1074 -25.46 34.11 0.44
CA ILE A 1074 -24.15 34.64 0.84
C ILE A 1074 -24.27 35.84 1.82
N ASP A 1075 -25.46 36.44 1.93
CA ASP A 1075 -25.73 37.64 2.75
C ASP A 1075 -26.41 37.38 4.12
N ALA A 1076 -26.77 36.15 4.45
CA ALA A 1076 -27.45 35.85 5.72
C ALA A 1076 -26.53 36.06 6.96
N GLN A 1077 -26.85 37.06 7.79
CA GLN A 1077 -26.24 37.27 9.11
C GLN A 1077 -26.67 36.15 10.07
N PRO A 1078 -25.74 35.46 10.78
CA PRO A 1078 -26.12 34.52 11.83
C PRO A 1078 -26.46 35.29 13.12
N ASP A 1079 -27.64 34.98 13.67
CA ASP A 1079 -28.24 35.40 14.95
C ASP A 1079 -27.32 36.14 15.93
N GLN A 1080 -27.66 37.43 16.15
CA GLN A 1080 -27.32 38.16 17.36
C GLN A 1080 -28.24 37.69 18.49
N SER A 1081 -27.68 37.05 19.53
CA SER A 1081 -28.31 37.05 20.84
C SER A 1081 -27.95 38.36 21.54
N SER A 1082 -28.98 39.18 21.76
CA SER A 1082 -29.12 40.28 22.72
C SER A 1082 -27.84 40.94 23.26
N ASP A 1083 -27.56 42.17 22.81
CA ASP A 1083 -27.42 43.30 23.73
C ASP A 1083 -27.66 44.61 22.98
N SER A 1084 -28.56 45.42 23.54
CA SER A 1084 -29.05 46.68 23.03
C SER A 1084 -28.06 47.81 23.27
N GLN A 1085 -27.82 48.64 22.25
CA GLN A 1085 -27.82 50.11 22.27
C GLN A 1085 -27.22 50.69 20.98
N SER A 1086 -28.00 51.50 20.28
CA SER A 1086 -27.58 52.49 19.27
C SER A 1086 -27.25 53.82 19.99
N PRO A 1087 -26.56 54.85 19.40
CA PRO A 1087 -26.83 55.38 18.07
C PRO A 1087 -25.65 55.88 17.21
N SER A 1088 -25.98 56.06 15.92
CA SER A 1088 -25.52 57.09 14.97
C SER A 1088 -24.02 57.29 14.69
N ASN A 1089 -23.57 56.95 13.48
CA ASN A 1089 -23.46 57.98 12.42
C ASN A 1089 -23.12 57.36 11.05
N SER A 1090 -23.72 57.99 10.05
CA SER A 1090 -23.73 57.74 8.63
C SER A 1090 -22.35 57.72 7.97
N ARG A 1091 -22.18 56.82 6.99
CA ARG A 1091 -21.54 57.11 5.71
C ARG A 1091 -22.05 56.15 4.64
N GLU A 1092 -22.75 56.73 3.69
CA GLU A 1092 -23.26 56.11 2.47
C GLU A 1092 -22.12 55.40 1.71
N ALA A 1093 -22.39 54.19 1.25
CA ALA A 1093 -21.58 53.52 0.24
C ALA A 1093 -22.51 52.89 -0.81
N VAL A 1094 -22.67 53.66 -1.88
CA VAL A 1094 -22.99 53.29 -3.28
C VAL A 1094 -23.17 51.79 -3.52
N HIS A 1095 -24.42 51.39 -3.77
CA HIS A 1095 -24.79 50.14 -4.43
C HIS A 1095 -24.32 50.16 -5.90
N PRO A 1096 -23.62 49.12 -6.40
CA PRO A 1096 -23.81 48.62 -7.74
C PRO A 1096 -24.89 47.55 -7.69
N SER A 1097 -26.03 47.89 -8.27
CA SER A 1097 -27.19 47.03 -8.48
C SER A 1097 -26.83 45.74 -9.23
N PHE A 1098 -27.00 44.59 -8.57
CA PHE A 1098 -27.69 43.48 -9.23
C PHE A 1098 -29.18 43.62 -8.88
N LYS A 1099 -29.96 44.00 -9.90
CA LYS A 1099 -31.41 44.06 -9.84
C LYS A 1099 -31.95 42.64 -9.57
N SER A 1100 -32.59 42.47 -8.42
CA SER A 1100 -34.04 42.21 -8.32
C SER A 1100 -34.69 41.11 -9.19
N GLU A 1101 -33.96 40.06 -9.61
CA GLU A 1101 -34.55 38.77 -10.02
C GLU A 1101 -33.83 37.58 -9.36
N ALA A 1102 -33.14 37.84 -8.25
CA ALA A 1102 -32.59 36.81 -7.38
C ALA A 1102 -33.74 36.04 -6.70
N LEU A 1103 -34.31 35.11 -7.45
CA LEU A 1103 -34.69 33.79 -7.01
C LEU A 1103 -35.41 33.77 -5.65
N ALA A 1104 -36.70 34.10 -5.65
CA ALA A 1104 -37.62 33.50 -4.68
C ALA A 1104 -37.81 32.01 -5.02
N ILE A 1105 -36.73 31.22 -4.91
CA ILE A 1105 -36.77 29.77 -5.10
C ILE A 1105 -37.11 29.17 -3.76
N ARG A 1106 -38.30 28.56 -3.68
CA ARG A 1106 -38.80 28.01 -2.43
C ARG A 1106 -38.72 26.49 -2.43
N THR A 1107 -38.40 25.88 -3.58
CA THR A 1107 -38.35 24.42 -3.73
C THR A 1107 -37.08 23.94 -4.47
N PRO A 1108 -36.63 22.70 -4.20
CA PRO A 1108 -35.55 22.05 -4.96
C PRO A 1108 -35.82 21.97 -6.48
N THR A 1109 -37.08 21.82 -6.89
CA THR A 1109 -37.52 21.84 -8.29
C THR A 1109 -37.38 23.24 -8.92
N GLU A 1110 -37.75 24.26 -8.14
CA GLU A 1110 -37.36 25.68 -8.27
C GLU A 1110 -35.89 25.85 -8.71
N LEU A 1111 -35.03 25.33 -7.84
CA LEU A 1111 -33.57 25.45 -7.89
C LEU A 1111 -33.01 24.82 -9.17
N ARG A 1112 -33.55 23.65 -9.53
CA ARG A 1112 -33.17 22.88 -10.72
C ARG A 1112 -33.38 23.65 -12.02
N VAL A 1113 -34.47 24.41 -12.13
CA VAL A 1113 -34.82 25.20 -13.32
C VAL A 1113 -33.88 26.38 -13.50
N VAL A 1114 -33.40 26.99 -12.40
CA VAL A 1114 -32.49 28.14 -12.48
C VAL A 1114 -31.05 27.73 -12.71
N ILE A 1115 -30.55 26.72 -12.01
CA ILE A 1115 -29.14 26.29 -12.12
C ILE A 1115 -28.84 25.65 -13.48
N CYS A 1116 -29.86 25.16 -14.20
CA CYS A 1116 -29.74 24.69 -15.58
C CYS A 1116 -29.71 25.82 -16.63
N LYS A 1117 -29.79 27.10 -16.24
CA LYS A 1117 -29.51 28.22 -17.15
C LYS A 1117 -28.00 28.32 -17.39
N PRO A 1118 -27.53 28.40 -18.67
CA PRO A 1118 -26.11 28.59 -18.98
C PRO A 1118 -25.53 29.80 -18.24
N GLY A 1119 -24.36 29.63 -17.60
CA GLY A 1119 -23.66 30.71 -16.89
C GLY A 1119 -24.05 30.93 -15.42
N ALA A 1120 -25.05 30.23 -14.88
CA ALA A 1120 -25.45 30.37 -13.47
C ALA A 1120 -24.37 29.92 -12.48
N GLY A 1121 -23.63 28.85 -12.79
CA GLY A 1121 -22.52 28.35 -11.94
C GLY A 1121 -21.35 29.33 -11.85
N ASP A 1122 -21.02 30.01 -12.95
CA ASP A 1122 -19.92 30.99 -13.03
C ASP A 1122 -20.15 32.18 -12.07
N SER A 1123 -21.36 32.72 -12.03
CA SER A 1123 -21.75 33.82 -11.13
C SER A 1123 -21.65 33.41 -9.64
N ILE A 1124 -22.05 32.17 -9.31
CA ILE A 1124 -21.98 31.67 -7.94
C ILE A 1124 -20.52 31.48 -7.49
N ILE A 1125 -19.63 31.00 -8.37
CA ILE A 1125 -18.20 30.87 -8.05
C ILE A 1125 -17.56 32.24 -7.76
N ASP A 1126 -17.93 33.28 -8.52
CA ASP A 1126 -17.45 34.64 -8.25
C ASP A 1126 -17.86 35.11 -6.85
N GLU A 1127 -19.12 34.95 -6.49
CA GLU A 1127 -19.62 35.34 -5.17
C GLU A 1127 -18.98 34.51 -4.04
N LEU A 1128 -18.75 33.20 -4.25
CA LEU A 1128 -18.05 32.36 -3.27
C LEU A 1128 -16.57 32.77 -3.13
N LEU A 1129 -15.87 33.10 -4.22
CA LEU A 1129 -14.49 33.60 -4.16
C LEU A 1129 -14.43 34.94 -3.44
N ILE A 1130 -15.39 35.84 -3.66
CA ILE A 1130 -15.52 37.13 -2.97
C ILE A 1130 -15.79 36.91 -1.48
N ASP A 1131 -16.74 36.04 -1.12
CA ASP A 1131 -17.15 35.83 0.27
C ASP A 1131 -16.12 35.05 1.09
N TRP A 1132 -15.51 34.02 0.49
CA TRP A 1132 -14.68 33.05 1.22
C TRP A 1132 -13.20 33.36 1.22
N THR A 1133 -12.74 34.23 0.32
CA THR A 1133 -11.32 34.52 0.16
C THR A 1133 -11.02 36.02 0.26
N LYS A 1134 -9.76 36.41 0.15
CA LYS A 1134 -9.31 37.81 0.09
C LYS A 1134 -8.74 38.16 -1.29
N LEU A 1135 -9.28 37.55 -2.35
CA LEU A 1135 -8.97 37.93 -3.72
C LEU A 1135 -9.68 39.23 -4.10
N SER A 1136 -9.03 40.05 -4.90
CA SER A 1136 -9.64 41.22 -5.54
C SER A 1136 -10.50 40.82 -6.74
N ARG A 1137 -11.47 41.66 -7.13
CA ARG A 1137 -12.28 41.41 -8.34
C ARG A 1137 -11.43 41.24 -9.60
N TYR A 1138 -10.30 41.95 -9.69
CA TYR A 1138 -9.33 41.78 -10.76
C TYR A 1138 -8.67 40.39 -10.76
N GLU A 1139 -8.28 39.87 -9.59
CA GLU A 1139 -7.72 38.51 -9.48
C GLU A 1139 -8.78 37.44 -9.84
N ILE A 1140 -10.04 37.66 -9.44
CA ILE A 1140 -11.15 36.74 -9.73
C ILE A 1140 -11.45 36.67 -11.23
N GLU A 1141 -11.46 37.79 -11.94
CA GLU A 1141 -11.74 37.81 -13.39
C GLU A 1141 -10.73 36.99 -14.20
N ARG A 1142 -9.48 36.87 -13.72
CA ARG A 1142 -8.44 36.04 -14.37
C ARG A 1142 -8.65 34.54 -14.21
N THR A 1143 -9.62 34.12 -13.40
CA THR A 1143 -10.01 32.71 -13.31
C THR A 1143 -10.96 32.29 -14.43
N LYS A 1144 -11.53 33.24 -15.17
CA LYS A 1144 -12.44 32.99 -16.29
C LYS A 1144 -11.65 32.70 -17.58
N PRO A 1145 -12.23 31.92 -18.51
CA PRO A 1145 -11.63 31.70 -19.83
C PRO A 1145 -11.48 33.03 -20.59
N VAL A 1146 -10.35 33.22 -21.27
CA VAL A 1146 -10.18 34.36 -22.19
C VAL A 1146 -11.08 34.13 -23.41
N PRO A 1147 -11.97 35.07 -23.80
CA PRO A 1147 -12.78 34.92 -25.00
C PRO A 1147 -11.87 34.81 -26.22
N GLN A 1148 -11.97 33.72 -26.99
CA GLN A 1148 -11.34 33.65 -28.29
C GLN A 1148 -12.05 34.63 -29.22
N GLN A 1149 -11.31 35.59 -29.79
CA GLN A 1149 -11.79 36.37 -30.93
C GLN A 1149 -11.93 35.40 -32.11
N ASP A 1150 -13.14 34.94 -32.38
CA ASP A 1150 -13.46 34.19 -33.58
C ASP A 1150 -13.45 35.16 -34.78
N GLU A 1151 -12.37 35.10 -35.56
CA GLU A 1151 -12.42 35.49 -36.96
C GLU A 1151 -13.25 34.45 -37.73
N THR A 1152 -14.32 34.92 -38.35
CA THR A 1152 -15.09 34.27 -39.43
C THR A 1152 -15.86 32.99 -39.08
N LYS A 1153 -17.15 33.12 -38.80
CA LYS A 1153 -18.13 32.06 -39.11
C LYS A 1153 -19.38 32.63 -39.79
N ASP A 1154 -19.71 31.99 -40.91
CA ASP A 1154 -20.85 32.23 -41.78
C ASP A 1154 -22.19 32.16 -41.05
N PRO A 1155 -23.19 32.97 -41.47
CA PRO A 1155 -24.51 33.03 -40.85
C PRO A 1155 -25.46 32.01 -41.48
N GLU A 1156 -25.22 30.70 -41.30
CA GLU A 1156 -26.21 29.69 -41.68
C GLU A 1156 -25.97 28.36 -40.93
N SER A 1157 -26.39 28.31 -39.67
CA SER A 1157 -26.61 27.05 -38.94
C SER A 1157 -27.75 27.20 -37.92
N PRO A 1158 -28.55 26.14 -37.67
CA PRO A 1158 -29.85 26.23 -36.99
C PRO A 1158 -29.72 26.55 -35.48
N PRO A 1159 -30.81 26.97 -34.81
CA PRO A 1159 -30.75 27.46 -33.44
C PRO A 1159 -30.36 26.37 -32.43
N GLU A 1160 -29.53 26.78 -31.47
CA GLU A 1160 -29.02 25.97 -30.36
C GLU A 1160 -30.13 25.49 -29.41
N GLU A 1161 -30.76 24.35 -29.72
CA GLU A 1161 -31.21 23.43 -28.67
C GLU A 1161 -30.04 22.51 -28.34
N ALA A 1162 -29.29 22.90 -27.31
CA ALA A 1162 -28.10 22.25 -26.81
C ALA A 1162 -28.34 20.76 -26.51
N GLN A 1163 -27.58 19.88 -27.15
CA GLN A 1163 -27.48 18.48 -26.76
C GLN A 1163 -27.06 18.41 -25.28
N VAL A 1164 -27.82 17.71 -24.45
CA VAL A 1164 -27.50 17.48 -23.04
C VAL A 1164 -27.06 16.03 -22.88
N LEU A 1165 -25.85 15.80 -22.37
CA LEU A 1165 -25.33 14.47 -22.11
C LEU A 1165 -25.77 13.97 -20.74
N HIS A 1166 -26.27 12.74 -20.69
CA HIS A 1166 -26.74 12.09 -19.46
C HIS A 1166 -25.72 11.07 -18.96
N PHE A 1167 -25.29 11.17 -17.71
CA PHE A 1167 -24.42 10.17 -17.07
C PHE A 1167 -25.08 9.64 -15.80
N ASN A 1168 -24.84 8.37 -15.44
CA ASN A 1168 -25.24 7.85 -14.13
C ASN A 1168 -23.99 7.52 -13.31
N ASP A 1169 -23.98 7.86 -12.02
CA ASP A 1169 -22.92 7.38 -11.12
C ASP A 1169 -23.20 5.97 -10.58
N SER A 1170 -22.26 5.48 -9.76
CA SER A 1170 -22.31 4.16 -9.09
C SER A 1170 -23.49 3.98 -8.13
N SER A 1171 -24.22 5.06 -7.81
CA SER A 1171 -25.40 5.06 -6.95
C SER A 1171 -26.70 5.21 -7.75
N GLY A 1172 -26.62 5.24 -9.09
CA GLY A 1172 -27.77 5.37 -9.99
C GLY A 1172 -28.26 6.81 -10.21
N ARG A 1173 -27.51 7.82 -9.75
CA ARG A 1173 -27.88 9.24 -9.86
C ARG A 1173 -27.57 9.76 -11.25
N ARG A 1174 -28.53 10.44 -11.89
CA ARG A 1174 -28.45 10.90 -13.29
C ARG A 1174 -28.00 12.35 -13.40
N TYR A 1175 -26.80 12.57 -13.94
CA TYR A 1175 -26.18 13.87 -14.22
C TYR A 1175 -26.53 14.35 -15.64
N ARG A 1176 -26.58 15.67 -15.83
CA ARG A 1176 -26.84 16.34 -17.12
C ARG A 1176 -25.75 17.36 -17.39
N PHE A 1177 -25.09 17.29 -18.54
CA PHE A 1177 -24.06 18.27 -18.95
C PHE A 1177 -24.39 18.89 -20.31
N PRO A 1178 -24.22 20.21 -20.49
CA PRO A 1178 -24.27 20.83 -21.81
C PRO A 1178 -23.15 20.27 -22.70
N PHE A 1179 -23.51 19.78 -23.89
CA PHE A 1179 -22.58 19.12 -24.83
C PHE A 1179 -21.38 20.00 -25.20
N GLN A 1180 -21.56 21.31 -25.29
CA GLN A 1180 -20.49 22.27 -25.60
C GLN A 1180 -19.36 22.28 -24.55
N LEU A 1181 -19.68 22.05 -23.26
CA LEU A 1181 -18.67 21.96 -22.20
C LEU A 1181 -17.92 20.64 -22.25
N VAL A 1182 -18.61 19.53 -22.57
CA VAL A 1182 -17.98 18.21 -22.69
C VAL A 1182 -17.06 18.13 -23.91
N ASN A 1183 -17.37 18.86 -24.99
CA ASN A 1183 -16.56 18.88 -26.21
C ASN A 1183 -15.18 19.55 -26.00
N THR A 1184 -15.01 20.34 -24.94
CA THR A 1184 -13.70 20.91 -24.56
C THR A 1184 -12.89 20.01 -23.63
N TRP A 1185 -13.49 18.94 -23.07
CA TRP A 1185 -12.80 18.00 -22.17
C TRP A 1185 -11.93 16.97 -22.92
N GLN A 1186 -11.93 17.01 -24.26
CA GLN A 1186 -11.06 16.20 -25.11
C GLN A 1186 -9.72 16.89 -25.45
N ARG A 1187 -9.41 18.06 -24.89
CA ARG A 1187 -8.13 18.76 -25.11
C ARG A 1187 -7.23 18.79 -23.89
#